data_AF-A0A2P5YZ14-F1
#
_entry.id   AF-A0A2P5YZ14-F1
#
_cell.length_a   1.000
_cell.length_b   1.000
_cell.length_c   1.000
_cell.angle_alpha   90.00
_cell.angle_beta   90.00
_cell.angle_gamma   90.00
#
_symmetry.space_group_name_H-M   'P 1'
#
loop_
_entity.id
_entity.type
_entity.pdbx_description
1 polymer ?
#
loop_
_entity_poly.entity_id
_entity_poly.type
_entity_poly.pdbx_seq_one_letter_code
_entity_poly.pdbx_strand_id
1 'polypeptide(L)'
;MRLAWILLLAAPCALAQTPPATAPSTPDPAFATCVASLRTAAAKAGVAEASFDRFTAGLQPDPSVLPLLDAQPEFTTPIWDYLAGLVDSQRIDDGRAMLAAHRDLLAQVAQQYGVDPETVVAVWGVESDYGRISGKRPLLVSLLTLSCEGRRQPFFRSELFALLKLLQAGDLRSEGLTGSWAGAFGHTQFMPSTYARVAVDGDGDGRRDLVASIPDALASTANYLKLAGWQSGQPWGLEVKLPDGFDPALAGRTQRRPLSDWRARGLTAADGSALPALAAQTPAAVLIPAGVHGPAFLVFRNYDAIYAYNAAESYALAIALLSDRLRGKPGLVAAWPTDDPGLGRPERRELQTLLLARGHAIGQADGAIGTATRRAIQAEQQRLGLQPADGRAGQRILDALRREAGGAPAAPVTPPATPPSPPQSPAPASSPAPTATPTPTQTPFGGTPPTAFRLPAAYPAFAQSPVPRSIHPMSDVPGLSTGDFHGYPSLLVETPQSTAAISLFGGQVLSFVPKGGTDALWLSPSAQPTPTPIRGGTPVCWPYFGRQGQSDAVPAHGFVRTVPWQLQDARREADGTLVLTLAPPDFDDLPLRLHMQLRIGATLEQRLVTDNVGTAPARFTQALHNYFRVADATQVRVQGLDGLDYLDKFENYATAHRQQGDWSLQDPRDPGRSDRIYTGAGGRYTLLDPGLQRRIEIATTGSRTLVAWNPGEAGAQKMADVGPHWRQFVCLEAANAGPEVIELAPGAQHVLQQTVFVVAL
;
A
#
# COMPACT_ATOMS: atom_id res chain seq x y z
N MET A 1 -38.46 54.89 -37.07
CA MET A 1 -39.52 54.23 -37.85
C MET A 1 -40.27 53.25 -36.93
N ARG A 2 -41.57 53.52 -36.71
CA ARG A 2 -42.71 52.60 -36.44
C ARG A 2 -42.45 51.36 -35.54
N LEU A 3 -42.87 51.38 -34.26
CA LEU A 3 -44.20 51.01 -33.69
C LEU A 3 -44.33 49.50 -33.36
N ALA A 4 -44.51 49.13 -32.07
CA ALA A 4 -45.72 48.44 -31.56
C ALA A 4 -45.66 47.93 -30.09
N TRP A 5 -46.58 48.47 -29.26
CA TRP A 5 -47.47 47.85 -28.21
C TRP A 5 -46.89 46.89 -27.14
N ILE A 6 -46.80 47.27 -25.85
CA ILE A 6 -47.81 47.28 -24.74
C ILE A 6 -48.29 45.88 -24.29
N LEU A 7 -48.01 45.52 -23.02
CA LEU A 7 -49.00 44.98 -22.06
C LEU A 7 -48.44 44.90 -20.62
N LEU A 8 -49.04 45.68 -19.73
CA LEU A 8 -48.96 45.57 -18.28
C LEU A 8 -49.95 44.49 -17.82
N LEU A 9 -49.48 43.48 -17.07
CA LEU A 9 -50.31 42.56 -16.29
C LEU A 9 -49.81 42.56 -14.85
N ALA A 10 -50.72 42.85 -13.93
CA ALA A 10 -50.53 42.79 -12.49
C ALA A 10 -50.26 41.35 -12.04
N ALA A 11 -49.17 41.14 -11.29
CA ALA A 11 -48.89 39.87 -10.63
C ALA A 11 -49.33 39.95 -9.16
N PRO A 12 -50.04 38.92 -8.63
CA PRO A 12 -50.51 38.89 -7.26
C PRO A 12 -49.36 38.69 -6.26
N CYS A 13 -49.45 39.39 -5.13
CA CYS A 13 -48.57 39.24 -3.97
C CYS A 13 -48.74 37.82 -3.39
N ALA A 14 -47.85 36.89 -3.76
CA ALA A 14 -47.76 35.59 -3.14
C ALA A 14 -46.95 35.72 -1.84
N LEU A 15 -47.61 35.42 -0.71
CA LEU A 15 -46.95 35.22 0.58
C LEU A 15 -45.84 34.17 0.40
N ALA A 16 -44.59 34.57 0.64
CA ALA A 16 -43.45 33.68 0.66
C ALA A 16 -43.66 32.64 1.77
N GLN A 17 -44.09 31.43 1.39
CA GLN A 17 -44.05 30.27 2.27
C GLN A 17 -42.58 29.93 2.48
N THR A 18 -42.12 30.04 3.72
CA THR A 18 -40.83 29.48 4.14
C THR A 18 -40.83 27.99 3.82
N PRO A 19 -39.79 27.45 3.15
CA PRO A 19 -39.70 26.02 2.93
C PRO A 19 -39.74 25.30 4.29
N PRO A 20 -40.45 24.17 4.42
CA PRO A 20 -40.48 23.42 5.67
C PRO A 20 -39.04 23.04 6.04
N ALA A 21 -38.67 23.33 7.29
CA ALA A 21 -37.42 22.86 7.86
C ALA A 21 -37.36 21.33 7.69
N THR A 22 -36.34 20.86 6.98
CA THR A 22 -36.05 19.44 6.85
C THR A 22 -35.82 18.90 8.26
N ALA A 23 -36.68 17.99 8.72
CA ALA A 23 -36.49 17.33 10.00
C ALA A 23 -35.09 16.67 10.03
N PRO A 24 -34.38 16.69 11.18
CA PRO A 24 -33.09 16.03 11.28
C PRO A 24 -33.28 14.55 10.91
N SER A 25 -32.52 14.07 9.93
CA SER A 25 -32.49 12.66 9.57
C SER A 25 -32.23 11.83 10.82
N THR A 26 -33.11 10.86 11.09
CA THR A 26 -32.92 9.90 12.18
C THR A 26 -31.53 9.27 12.00
N PRO A 27 -30.66 9.28 13.04
CA PRO A 27 -29.34 8.69 12.95
C PRO A 27 -29.46 7.24 12.48
N ASP A 28 -28.56 6.79 11.61
CA ASP A 28 -28.49 5.38 11.24
C ASP A 28 -28.41 4.53 12.53
N PRO A 29 -29.41 3.66 12.81
CA PRO A 29 -29.44 2.87 14.03
C PRO A 29 -28.18 2.03 14.24
N ALA A 30 -27.55 1.57 13.16
CA ALA A 30 -26.30 0.80 13.23
C ALA A 30 -25.13 1.68 13.68
N PHE A 31 -25.02 2.89 13.13
CA PHE A 31 -24.00 3.85 13.52
C PHE A 31 -24.18 4.28 14.99
N ALA A 32 -25.40 4.63 15.40
CA ALA A 32 -25.69 5.00 16.79
C ALA A 32 -25.34 3.87 17.77
N THR A 33 -25.66 2.62 17.42
CA THR A 33 -25.29 1.43 18.21
C THR A 33 -23.77 1.27 18.31
N CYS A 34 -23.05 1.47 17.20
CA CYS A 34 -21.60 1.44 17.22
C CYS A 34 -21.02 2.54 18.13
N VAL A 35 -21.45 3.79 17.99
CA VAL A 35 -20.97 4.91 18.82
C VAL A 35 -21.19 4.60 20.30
N ALA A 36 -22.37 4.09 20.68
CA ALA A 36 -22.65 3.66 22.04
C ALA A 36 -21.67 2.57 22.53
N SER A 37 -21.32 1.60 21.68
CA SER A 37 -20.37 0.53 22.01
C SER A 37 -18.95 1.04 22.28
N LEU A 38 -18.56 2.20 21.73
CA LEU A 38 -17.24 2.78 21.94
C LEU A 38 -17.05 3.38 23.34
N ARG A 39 -18.15 3.71 24.05
CA ARG A 39 -18.10 4.40 25.35
C ARG A 39 -17.21 3.69 26.37
N THR A 40 -17.40 2.38 26.54
CA THR A 40 -16.62 1.59 27.50
C THR A 40 -15.13 1.55 27.15
N ALA A 41 -14.80 1.44 25.86
CA ALA A 41 -13.41 1.44 25.40
C ALA A 41 -12.76 2.83 25.55
N ALA A 42 -13.51 3.91 25.26
CA ALA A 42 -13.05 5.28 25.44
C ALA A 42 -12.76 5.58 26.93
N ALA A 43 -13.64 5.14 27.83
CA ALA A 43 -13.44 5.27 29.27
C ALA A 43 -12.15 4.57 29.74
N LYS A 44 -11.91 3.33 29.28
CA LYS A 44 -10.65 2.60 29.54
C LYS A 44 -9.41 3.30 29.00
N ALA A 45 -9.54 4.06 27.91
CA ALA A 45 -8.45 4.86 27.34
C ALA A 45 -8.21 6.20 28.07
N GLY A 46 -9.06 6.55 29.05
CA GLY A 46 -8.98 7.77 29.84
C GLY A 46 -9.84 8.94 29.33
N VAL A 47 -10.82 8.69 28.47
CA VAL A 47 -11.82 9.68 28.06
C VAL A 47 -12.93 9.71 29.12
N ALA A 48 -13.21 10.87 29.70
CA ALA A 48 -14.30 11.06 30.63
C ALA A 48 -15.65 10.88 29.93
N GLU A 49 -16.62 10.27 30.61
CA GLU A 49 -17.93 9.97 30.03
C GLU A 49 -18.64 11.24 29.53
N ALA A 50 -18.60 12.32 30.32
CA ALA A 50 -19.15 13.62 29.92
C ALA A 50 -18.47 14.20 28.67
N SER A 51 -17.17 13.96 28.49
CA SER A 51 -16.43 14.40 27.30
C SER A 51 -16.78 13.57 26.08
N PHE A 52 -16.88 12.25 26.22
CA PHE A 52 -17.35 11.37 25.15
C PHE A 52 -18.73 11.84 24.66
N ASP A 53 -19.68 12.03 25.59
CA ASP A 53 -21.04 12.43 25.27
C ASP A 53 -21.11 13.78 24.58
N ARG A 54 -20.40 14.78 25.12
CA ARG A 54 -20.33 16.10 24.54
C ARG A 54 -19.82 16.08 23.10
N PHE A 55 -18.75 15.32 22.82
CA PHE A 55 -18.06 15.39 21.54
C PHE A 55 -18.60 14.40 20.49
N THR A 56 -19.38 13.39 20.88
CA THR A 56 -20.04 12.48 19.93
C THR A 56 -21.53 12.78 19.73
N ALA A 57 -22.14 13.62 20.56
CA ALA A 57 -23.55 13.95 20.48
C ALA A 57 -23.93 14.51 19.09
N GLY A 58 -24.93 13.87 18.46
CA GLY A 58 -25.52 14.34 17.20
C GLY A 58 -24.63 14.18 15.96
N LEU A 59 -23.42 13.63 16.09
CA LEU A 59 -22.56 13.38 14.93
C LEU A 59 -23.19 12.32 14.00
N GLN A 60 -23.14 12.58 12.70
CA GLN A 60 -23.58 11.67 11.64
C GLN A 60 -22.36 11.13 10.90
N PRO A 61 -22.41 9.89 10.37
CA PRO A 61 -21.30 9.35 9.59
C PRO A 61 -21.10 10.13 8.28
N ASP A 62 -19.84 10.27 7.84
CA ASP A 62 -19.49 10.76 6.50
C ASP A 62 -19.02 9.57 5.64
N PRO A 63 -19.92 8.85 4.96
CA PRO A 63 -19.54 7.66 4.18
C PRO A 63 -18.59 7.98 3.02
N SER A 64 -18.43 9.26 2.63
CA SER A 64 -17.49 9.65 1.58
C SER A 64 -16.02 9.46 1.97
N VAL A 65 -15.71 9.23 3.26
CA VAL A 65 -14.35 8.88 3.71
C VAL A 65 -13.99 7.40 3.47
N LEU A 66 -14.99 6.52 3.34
CA LEU A 66 -14.76 5.07 3.24
C LEU A 66 -14.01 4.67 1.97
N PRO A 67 -14.35 5.18 0.76
CA PRO A 67 -13.60 4.84 -0.46
C PRO A 67 -12.16 5.34 -0.44
N LEU A 68 -11.86 6.40 0.34
CA LEU A 68 -10.52 6.98 0.44
C LEU A 68 -9.54 6.09 1.20
N LEU A 69 -10.04 5.12 1.98
CA LEU A 69 -9.22 4.09 2.60
C LEU A 69 -8.43 3.29 1.58
N ASP A 70 -8.93 3.12 0.36
CA ASP A 70 -8.38 2.25 -0.68
C ASP A 70 -7.47 2.98 -1.68
N ALA A 71 -7.32 4.31 -1.56
CA ALA A 71 -6.59 5.13 -2.52
C ALA A 71 -5.58 6.05 -1.82
N GLN A 72 -4.33 5.59 -1.71
CA GLN A 72 -3.20 6.41 -1.23
C GLN A 72 -2.30 6.80 -2.40
N PRO A 73 -2.32 8.09 -2.83
CA PRO A 73 -1.60 8.56 -4.00
C PRO A 73 -0.10 8.26 -3.99
N GLU A 74 0.52 8.25 -2.80
CA GLU A 74 1.94 7.95 -2.59
C GLU A 74 2.39 6.62 -3.18
N PHE A 75 1.47 5.65 -3.25
CA PHE A 75 1.74 4.27 -3.69
C PHE A 75 1.16 3.95 -5.07
N THR A 76 0.20 4.73 -5.56
CA THR A 76 -0.53 4.46 -6.81
C THR A 76 -0.15 5.41 -7.94
N THR A 77 0.47 6.54 -7.63
CA THR A 77 0.82 7.57 -8.61
C THR A 77 2.27 7.34 -9.09
N PRO A 78 2.53 7.38 -10.41
CA PRO A 78 3.90 7.37 -10.92
C PRO A 78 4.75 8.44 -10.24
N ILE A 79 5.98 8.12 -9.87
CA ILE A 79 6.80 8.98 -9.01
C ILE A 79 6.98 10.41 -9.56
N TRP A 80 7.12 10.55 -10.87
CA TRP A 80 7.26 11.87 -11.51
C TRP A 80 5.97 12.71 -11.44
N ASP A 81 4.79 12.09 -11.47
CA ASP A 81 3.51 12.79 -11.31
C ASP A 81 3.31 13.24 -9.87
N TYR A 82 3.67 12.37 -8.93
CA TYR A 82 3.61 12.64 -7.51
C TYR A 82 4.52 13.83 -7.16
N LEU A 83 5.78 13.78 -7.59
CA LEU A 83 6.75 14.86 -7.34
C LEU A 83 6.41 16.15 -8.07
N ALA A 84 5.93 16.10 -9.32
CA ALA A 84 5.52 17.30 -10.05
C ALA A 84 4.40 18.07 -9.31
N GLY A 85 3.53 17.37 -8.57
CA GLY A 85 2.48 18.00 -7.77
C GLY A 85 2.93 18.62 -6.45
N LEU A 86 4.08 18.19 -5.92
CA LEU A 86 4.54 18.56 -4.58
C LEU A 86 5.88 19.33 -4.57
N VAL A 87 6.58 19.37 -5.70
CA VAL A 87 7.86 20.07 -5.88
C VAL A 87 7.80 20.96 -7.12
N ASP A 88 6.72 21.75 -7.22
CA ASP A 88 6.50 22.70 -8.32
C ASP A 88 7.07 24.10 -8.02
N SER A 89 7.23 24.93 -9.06
CA SER A 89 7.80 26.28 -8.94
C SER A 89 7.03 27.18 -7.98
N GLN A 90 5.69 27.13 -7.98
CA GLN A 90 4.88 27.93 -7.08
C GLN A 90 5.11 27.51 -5.62
N ARG A 91 5.19 26.21 -5.34
CA ARG A 91 5.47 25.73 -3.97
C ARG A 91 6.85 26.16 -3.48
N ILE A 92 7.83 26.17 -4.38
CA ILE A 92 9.20 26.61 -4.06
C ILE A 92 9.21 28.11 -3.73
N ASP A 93 8.55 28.93 -4.54
CA ASP A 93 8.48 30.38 -4.31
C ASP A 93 7.73 30.73 -3.02
N ASP A 94 6.60 30.07 -2.78
CA ASP A 94 5.86 30.17 -1.52
C ASP A 94 6.73 29.77 -0.32
N GLY A 95 7.48 28.67 -0.41
CA GLY A 95 8.34 28.21 0.68
C GLY A 95 9.50 29.17 0.96
N ARG A 96 10.08 29.79 -0.07
CA ARG A 96 11.07 30.86 0.09
C ARG A 96 10.48 32.09 0.78
N ALA A 97 9.24 32.44 0.45
CA ALA A 97 8.52 33.49 1.15
C ALA A 97 8.28 33.12 2.62
N MET A 98 7.93 31.86 2.93
CA MET A 98 7.76 31.40 4.31
C MET A 98 9.08 31.41 5.11
N LEU A 99 10.19 30.99 4.50
CA LEU A 99 11.53 31.08 5.09
C LEU A 99 11.91 32.53 5.43
N ALA A 100 11.60 33.47 4.53
CA ALA A 100 11.87 34.89 4.76
C ALA A 100 10.95 35.48 5.84
N ALA A 101 9.65 35.17 5.80
CA ALA A 101 8.65 35.69 6.73
C ALA A 101 8.84 35.19 8.17
N HIS A 102 9.28 33.94 8.34
CA HIS A 102 9.44 33.30 9.65
C HIS A 102 10.91 33.07 10.04
N ARG A 103 11.84 33.87 9.49
CA ARG A 103 13.28 33.68 9.64
C ARG A 103 13.73 33.54 11.10
N ASP A 104 13.31 34.46 11.96
CA ASP A 104 13.76 34.49 13.36
C ASP A 104 13.21 33.31 14.16
N LEU A 105 11.93 32.98 13.94
CA LEU A 105 11.27 31.81 14.53
C LEU A 105 11.96 30.51 14.09
N LEU A 106 12.22 30.35 12.80
CA LEU A 106 12.89 29.17 12.26
C LEU A 106 14.33 29.05 12.74
N ALA A 107 15.03 30.17 12.96
CA ALA A 107 16.36 30.16 13.56
C ALA A 107 16.33 29.66 15.02
N GLN A 108 15.33 30.08 15.80
CA GLN A 108 15.13 29.58 17.17
C GLN A 108 14.79 28.08 17.18
N VAL A 109 13.87 27.65 16.32
CA VAL A 109 13.51 26.23 16.13
C VAL A 109 14.73 25.42 15.73
N ALA A 110 15.54 25.90 14.79
CA ALA A 110 16.76 25.22 14.36
C ALA A 110 17.78 25.10 15.50
N GLN A 111 17.94 26.15 16.30
CA GLN A 111 18.83 26.14 17.46
C GLN A 111 18.38 25.12 18.52
N GLN A 112 17.08 25.02 18.78
CA GLN A 112 16.51 24.15 19.81
C GLN A 112 16.48 22.67 19.38
N TYR A 113 16.10 22.40 18.14
CA TYR A 113 15.84 21.05 17.67
C TYR A 113 16.96 20.47 16.80
N GLY A 114 17.86 21.30 16.28
CA GLY A 114 18.96 20.87 15.41
C GLY A 114 18.51 20.47 14.00
N VAL A 115 17.31 20.88 13.59
CA VAL A 115 16.76 20.65 12.25
C VAL A 115 16.80 21.96 11.47
N ASP A 116 17.30 21.94 10.24
CA ASP A 116 17.44 23.18 9.48
C ASP A 116 16.09 23.77 9.01
N PRO A 117 16.00 25.10 8.87
CA PRO A 117 14.77 25.79 8.47
C PRO A 117 14.14 25.25 7.18
N GLU A 118 14.96 24.97 6.17
CA GLU A 118 14.50 24.57 4.85
C GLU A 118 13.82 23.20 4.89
N THR A 119 14.33 22.26 5.69
CA THR A 119 13.65 20.98 5.90
C THR A 119 12.34 21.14 6.66
N VAL A 120 12.28 21.95 7.73
CA VAL A 120 11.03 22.18 8.47
C VAL A 120 9.97 22.81 7.57
N VAL A 121 10.34 23.82 6.78
CA VAL A 121 9.44 24.48 5.83
C VAL A 121 9.05 23.54 4.70
N ALA A 122 9.94 22.66 4.22
CA ALA A 122 9.60 21.67 3.20
C ALA A 122 8.53 20.67 3.68
N VAL A 123 8.63 20.17 4.92
CA VAL A 123 7.55 19.34 5.52
C VAL A 123 6.26 20.14 5.53
N TRP A 124 6.29 21.38 6.02
CA TRP A 124 5.10 22.23 6.12
C TRP A 124 4.45 22.49 4.74
N GLY A 125 5.26 22.69 3.70
CA GLY A 125 4.81 22.86 2.33
C GLY A 125 4.16 21.60 1.75
N VAL A 126 4.75 20.42 1.99
CA VAL A 126 4.19 19.15 1.51
C VAL A 126 2.89 18.80 2.24
N GLU A 127 2.85 18.96 3.56
CA GLU A 127 1.71 18.56 4.39
C GLU A 127 0.46 19.41 4.16
N SER A 128 0.61 20.73 4.16
CA SER A 128 -0.56 21.62 4.20
C SER A 128 -0.47 22.81 3.25
N ASP A 129 0.49 22.81 2.31
CA ASP A 129 0.78 23.96 1.46
C ASP A 129 0.97 25.24 2.29
N TYR A 130 1.77 25.12 3.35
CA TYR A 130 2.05 26.18 4.32
C TYR A 130 0.80 26.64 5.10
N GLY A 131 -0.08 25.70 5.44
CA GLY A 131 -1.32 25.93 6.20
C GLY A 131 -2.54 26.28 5.35
N ARG A 132 -2.40 26.47 4.03
CA ARG A 132 -3.53 26.81 3.14
C ARG A 132 -4.48 25.64 2.91
N ILE A 133 -4.00 24.41 3.08
CA ILE A 133 -4.75 23.17 2.92
C ILE A 133 -4.65 22.37 4.21
N SER A 134 -5.53 22.65 5.17
CA SER A 134 -5.62 21.93 6.44
C SER A 134 -6.59 20.74 6.42
N GLY A 135 -7.38 20.62 5.35
CA GLY A 135 -8.47 19.67 5.21
C GLY A 135 -9.85 20.31 5.50
N LYS A 136 -10.89 19.79 4.85
CA LYS A 136 -12.24 20.38 4.86
C LYS A 136 -13.26 19.57 5.68
N ARG A 137 -12.86 18.42 6.21
CA ARG A 137 -13.77 17.48 6.85
C ARG A 137 -13.77 17.69 8.36
N PRO A 138 -14.93 17.71 9.03
CA PRO A 138 -14.97 17.72 10.49
C PRO A 138 -14.20 16.52 11.04
N LEU A 139 -13.19 16.77 11.87
CA LEU A 139 -12.21 15.76 12.25
C LEU A 139 -12.84 14.63 13.08
N LEU A 140 -13.68 15.01 14.04
CA LEU A 140 -14.45 14.08 14.87
C LEU A 140 -15.35 13.18 14.01
N VAL A 141 -16.02 13.74 13.01
CA VAL A 141 -16.90 12.97 12.11
C VAL A 141 -16.09 11.94 11.33
N SER A 142 -14.94 12.33 10.77
CA SER A 142 -14.09 11.43 9.99
C SER A 142 -13.57 10.26 10.83
N LEU A 143 -13.00 10.56 12.01
CA LEU A 143 -12.48 9.53 12.92
C LEU A 143 -13.58 8.66 13.53
N LEU A 144 -14.75 9.22 13.85
CA LEU A 144 -15.88 8.46 14.38
C LEU A 144 -16.46 7.53 13.31
N THR A 145 -16.61 8.02 12.07
CA THR A 145 -17.02 7.20 10.92
C THR A 145 -16.08 6.02 10.74
N LEU A 146 -14.76 6.27 10.68
CA LEU A 146 -13.75 5.22 10.49
C LEU A 146 -13.54 4.31 11.71
N SER A 147 -13.96 4.75 12.90
CA SER A 147 -14.00 3.92 14.11
C SER A 147 -15.14 2.92 14.11
N CYS A 148 -16.22 3.24 13.38
CA CYS A 148 -17.42 2.42 13.28
C CYS A 148 -17.48 1.60 11.99
N GLU A 149 -17.05 2.17 10.88
CA GLU A 149 -17.24 1.65 9.54
C GLU A 149 -15.90 1.53 8.80
N GLY A 150 -15.87 0.71 7.75
CA GLY A 150 -14.68 0.50 6.95
C GLY A 150 -13.66 -0.46 7.58
N ARG A 151 -12.38 -0.26 7.25
CA ARG A 151 -11.24 -1.10 7.67
C ARG A 151 -10.31 -0.34 8.61
N ARG A 152 -9.51 -1.07 9.38
CA ARG A 152 -8.58 -0.52 10.40
C ARG A 152 -9.29 0.21 11.56
N GLN A 153 -10.54 -0.16 11.89
CA GLN A 153 -11.27 0.45 13.01
C GLN A 153 -10.49 0.45 14.34
N PRO A 154 -9.68 -0.58 14.71
CA PRO A 154 -8.86 -0.48 15.93
C PRO A 154 -7.88 0.69 15.93
N PHE A 155 -7.26 0.99 14.78
CA PHE A 155 -6.39 2.16 14.62
C PHE A 155 -7.20 3.45 14.75
N PHE A 156 -8.29 3.60 14.01
CA PHE A 156 -9.11 4.81 14.04
C PHE A 156 -9.79 5.05 15.39
N ARG A 157 -10.17 3.99 16.12
CA ARG A 157 -10.65 4.09 17.51
C ARG A 157 -9.56 4.65 18.42
N SER A 158 -8.32 4.19 18.25
CA SER A 158 -7.19 4.72 19.02
C SER A 158 -6.95 6.20 18.74
N GLU A 159 -7.05 6.61 17.47
CA GLU A 159 -6.94 8.03 17.06
C GLU A 159 -8.12 8.87 17.54
N LEU A 160 -9.35 8.35 17.49
CA LEU A 160 -10.54 8.99 18.04
C LEU A 160 -10.38 9.21 19.55
N PHE A 161 -9.95 8.20 20.30
CA PHE A 161 -9.77 8.34 21.74
C PHE A 161 -8.65 9.32 22.08
N ALA A 162 -7.56 9.32 21.30
CA ALA A 162 -6.52 10.34 21.44
C ALA A 162 -7.10 11.74 21.20
N LEU A 163 -7.88 11.95 20.13
CA LEU A 163 -8.52 13.24 19.85
C LEU A 163 -9.45 13.68 20.99
N LEU A 164 -10.30 12.79 21.50
CA LEU A 164 -11.22 13.10 22.60
C LEU A 164 -10.47 13.52 23.88
N LYS A 165 -9.31 12.89 24.16
CA LYS A 165 -8.45 13.29 25.29
C LYS A 165 -7.85 14.68 25.09
N LEU A 166 -7.42 15.02 23.87
CA LEU A 166 -6.89 16.35 23.56
C LEU A 166 -7.97 17.43 23.72
N LEU A 167 -9.18 17.16 23.24
CA LEU A 167 -10.33 18.06 23.42
C LEU A 167 -10.72 18.20 24.90
N GLN A 168 -10.67 17.10 25.66
CA GLN A 168 -10.93 17.10 27.11
C GLN A 168 -9.89 17.91 27.89
N ALA A 169 -8.61 17.79 27.53
CA ALA A 169 -7.52 18.53 28.17
C ALA A 169 -7.53 20.03 27.83
N GLY A 170 -8.26 20.43 26.78
CA GLY A 170 -8.26 21.79 26.27
C GLY A 170 -7.07 22.12 25.36
N ASP A 171 -6.28 21.10 24.98
CA ASP A 171 -5.20 21.22 23.99
C ASP A 171 -5.74 21.65 22.61
N LEU A 172 -6.95 21.19 22.27
CA LEU A 172 -7.65 21.50 21.03
C LEU A 172 -9.08 21.97 21.31
N ARG A 173 -9.60 22.84 20.45
CA ARG A 173 -11.01 23.25 20.44
C ARG A 173 -11.77 22.42 19.41
N SER A 174 -12.98 21.97 19.75
CA SER A 174 -13.80 21.18 18.83
C SER A 174 -14.44 22.03 17.73
N GLU A 175 -14.74 23.29 18.04
CA GLU A 175 -15.43 24.20 17.14
C GLU A 175 -14.55 24.52 15.93
N GLY A 176 -15.02 24.13 14.74
CA GLY A 176 -14.32 24.37 13.48
C GLY A 176 -13.09 23.48 13.25
N LEU A 177 -12.87 22.45 14.07
CA LEU A 177 -11.73 21.54 13.90
C LEU A 177 -11.93 20.64 12.67
N THR A 178 -11.21 20.94 11.61
CA THR A 178 -11.20 20.17 10.37
C THR A 178 -9.88 19.45 10.14
N GLY A 179 -9.91 18.44 9.29
CA GLY A 179 -8.72 17.73 8.84
C GLY A 179 -8.95 16.94 7.56
N SER A 180 -7.99 16.06 7.28
CA SER A 180 -8.05 15.06 6.23
C SER A 180 -9.11 14.00 6.56
N TRP A 181 -9.50 13.24 5.54
CA TRP A 181 -10.45 12.13 5.69
C TRP A 181 -9.98 11.06 6.68
N ALA A 182 -8.67 10.92 6.88
CA ALA A 182 -8.07 9.89 7.74
C ALA A 182 -7.85 10.38 9.17
N GLY A 183 -8.05 11.66 9.46
CA GLY A 183 -7.84 12.22 10.80
C GLY A 183 -6.54 13.00 10.99
N ALA A 184 -5.77 13.26 9.93
CA ALA A 184 -4.64 14.19 9.99
C ALA A 184 -5.15 15.64 10.00
N PHE A 185 -4.56 16.56 10.77
CA PHE A 185 -5.10 17.92 10.90
C PHE A 185 -4.04 19.00 11.10
N GLY A 186 -4.46 20.26 10.91
CA GLY A 186 -3.63 21.45 11.13
C GLY A 186 -2.50 21.60 10.11
N HIS A 187 -1.53 22.44 10.46
CA HIS A 187 -0.35 22.75 9.64
C HIS A 187 0.55 21.52 9.44
N THR A 188 0.63 20.65 10.45
CA THR A 188 1.53 19.48 10.46
C THR A 188 0.90 18.23 9.90
N GLN A 189 -0.43 18.19 9.75
CA GLN A 189 -1.17 16.96 9.38
C GLN A 189 -0.83 15.77 10.29
N PHE A 190 -0.55 16.04 11.57
CA PHE A 190 -0.39 14.96 12.53
C PHE A 190 -1.72 14.23 12.77
N MET A 191 -1.60 12.93 12.98
CA MET A 191 -2.65 12.14 13.61
C MET A 191 -2.77 12.55 15.10
N PRO A 192 -3.95 12.47 15.73
CA PRO A 192 -4.15 12.83 17.14
C PRO A 192 -3.18 12.14 18.11
N SER A 193 -2.85 10.86 17.90
CA SER A 193 -1.87 10.15 18.73
C SER A 193 -0.45 10.70 18.55
N THR A 194 -0.10 11.15 17.35
CA THR A 194 1.19 11.77 17.05
C THR A 194 1.28 13.14 17.70
N TYR A 195 0.22 13.96 17.57
CA TYR A 195 0.08 15.22 18.30
C TYR A 195 0.34 14.99 19.80
N ALA A 196 -0.38 14.04 20.42
CA ALA A 196 -0.31 13.81 21.86
C ALA A 196 1.12 13.48 22.33
N ARG A 197 1.90 12.79 21.49
CA ARG A 197 3.26 12.35 21.77
C ARG A 197 4.33 13.41 21.51
N VAL A 198 4.17 14.25 20.49
CA VAL A 198 5.27 15.08 19.97
C VAL A 198 4.96 16.56 19.82
N ALA A 199 3.71 16.99 19.93
CA ALA A 199 3.37 18.40 19.83
C ALA A 199 4.01 19.16 21.00
N VAL A 200 4.53 20.35 20.69
CA VAL A 200 5.19 21.25 21.62
C VAL A 200 4.59 22.64 21.49
N ASP A 201 4.63 23.36 22.60
CA ASP A 201 4.27 24.78 22.70
C ASP A 201 5.48 25.58 22.22
N GLY A 202 5.36 26.17 21.03
CA GLY A 202 6.44 26.85 20.32
C GLY A 202 6.55 28.33 20.65
N ASP A 203 5.46 28.97 21.10
CA ASP A 203 5.43 30.38 21.49
C ASP A 203 5.34 30.62 23.00
N GLY A 204 5.13 29.57 23.80
CA GLY A 204 5.12 29.59 25.26
C GLY A 204 3.80 30.09 25.86
N ASP A 205 2.69 30.06 25.12
CA ASP A 205 1.38 30.53 25.58
C ASP A 205 0.64 29.50 26.47
N GLY A 206 1.23 28.32 26.67
CA GLY A 206 0.69 27.19 27.42
C GLY A 206 -0.17 26.23 26.60
N ARG A 207 -0.23 26.40 25.27
CA ARG A 207 -1.00 25.55 24.35
C ARG A 207 -0.11 24.99 23.25
N ARG A 208 -0.65 23.99 22.54
CA ARG A 208 0.05 23.32 21.43
C ARG A 208 -0.84 23.37 20.18
N ASP A 209 -1.23 24.57 19.77
CA ASP A 209 -2.18 24.79 18.69
C ASP A 209 -1.55 24.60 17.30
N LEU A 210 -1.49 23.36 16.82
CA LEU A 210 -1.00 23.06 15.47
C LEU A 210 -1.95 23.51 14.34
N VAL A 211 -3.10 24.12 14.67
CA VAL A 211 -4.10 24.59 13.70
C VAL A 211 -3.94 26.08 13.43
N ALA A 212 -3.76 26.90 14.45
CA ALA A 212 -3.66 28.35 14.31
C ALA A 212 -2.29 28.94 14.67
N SER A 213 -1.45 28.23 15.43
CA SER A 213 -0.11 28.69 15.80
C SER A 213 0.95 28.12 14.83
N ILE A 214 1.52 29.00 14.01
CA ILE A 214 2.70 28.69 13.19
C ILE A 214 3.90 28.32 14.09
N PRO A 215 4.23 29.08 15.17
CA PRO A 215 5.26 28.66 16.12
C PRO A 215 5.14 27.21 16.59
N ASP A 216 3.96 26.80 17.04
CA ASP A 216 3.72 25.44 17.54
C ASP A 216 3.87 24.40 16.44
N ALA A 217 3.34 24.69 15.25
CA ALA A 217 3.46 23.82 14.08
C ALA A 217 4.91 23.57 13.71
N LEU A 218 5.71 24.63 13.54
CA LEU A 218 7.10 24.53 13.10
C LEU A 218 7.98 23.87 14.18
N ALA A 219 7.79 24.24 15.44
CA ALA A 219 8.48 23.62 16.57
C ALA A 219 8.13 22.14 16.70
N SER A 220 6.86 21.76 16.52
CA SER A 220 6.40 20.36 16.59
C SER A 220 6.91 19.51 15.43
N THR A 221 6.94 20.06 14.21
CA THR A 221 7.58 19.41 13.06
C THR A 221 9.07 19.15 13.32
N ALA A 222 9.79 20.15 13.82
CA ALA A 222 11.21 20.00 14.14
C ALA A 222 11.45 19.00 15.30
N ASN A 223 10.62 19.04 16.33
CA ASN A 223 10.65 18.08 17.43
C ASN A 223 10.42 16.64 16.92
N TYR A 224 9.44 16.46 16.04
CA TYR A 224 9.18 15.17 15.42
C TYR A 224 10.41 14.64 14.69
N LEU A 225 11.02 15.45 13.81
CA LEU A 225 12.21 15.05 13.04
C LEU A 225 13.40 14.74 13.95
N LYS A 226 13.61 15.54 15.01
CA LYS A 226 14.62 15.29 16.03
C LYS A 226 14.41 13.92 16.70
N LEU A 227 13.20 13.64 17.18
CA LEU A 227 12.84 12.36 17.79
C LEU A 227 12.92 11.19 16.80
N ALA A 228 12.65 11.45 15.52
CA ALA A 228 12.84 10.51 14.43
C ALA A 228 14.32 10.29 14.06
N GLY A 229 15.26 10.91 14.79
CA GLY A 229 16.71 10.70 14.70
C GLY A 229 17.40 11.55 13.65
N TRP A 230 16.88 12.76 13.38
CA TRP A 230 17.58 13.76 12.56
C TRP A 230 18.97 14.08 13.13
N GLN A 231 19.95 14.18 12.25
CA GLN A 231 21.35 14.48 12.52
C GLN A 231 21.70 15.86 11.95
N SER A 232 21.90 16.83 12.85
CA SER A 232 22.27 18.20 12.46
C SER A 232 23.54 18.22 11.59
N GLY A 233 23.49 18.96 10.49
CA GLY A 233 24.62 19.07 9.55
C GLY A 233 24.82 17.90 8.59
N GLN A 234 24.11 16.77 8.77
CA GLN A 234 24.11 15.70 7.77
C GLN A 234 23.06 16.00 6.68
N PRO A 235 23.37 15.82 5.38
CA PRO A 235 22.34 15.90 4.35
C PRO A 235 21.34 14.75 4.48
N TRP A 236 20.09 14.96 4.04
CA TRP A 236 19.16 13.84 3.83
C TRP A 236 19.72 12.85 2.80
N GLY A 237 20.39 13.37 1.78
CA GLY A 237 20.92 12.63 0.64
C GLY A 237 21.36 13.59 -0.46
N LEU A 238 21.62 13.02 -1.64
CA LEU A 238 21.93 13.74 -2.87
C LEU A 238 21.59 12.87 -4.08
N GLU A 239 21.37 13.50 -5.22
CA GLU A 239 21.32 12.80 -6.51
C GLU A 239 22.73 12.31 -6.89
N VAL A 240 22.81 11.07 -7.36
CA VAL A 240 24.07 10.40 -7.72
C VAL A 240 24.01 9.84 -9.13
N LYS A 241 25.16 9.76 -9.76
CA LYS A 241 25.33 9.02 -11.00
C LYS A 241 25.73 7.58 -10.66
N LEU A 242 24.95 6.63 -11.16
CA LEU A 242 25.28 5.21 -11.04
C LEU A 242 26.42 4.85 -12.01
N PRO A 243 27.37 3.99 -11.61
CA PRO A 243 28.37 3.45 -12.51
C PRO A 243 27.73 2.52 -13.54
N ASP A 244 28.39 2.35 -14.69
CA ASP A 244 27.95 1.39 -15.71
C ASP A 244 27.89 -0.03 -15.11
N GLY A 245 26.78 -0.73 -15.36
CA GLY A 245 26.55 -2.07 -14.80
C GLY A 245 26.21 -2.11 -13.31
N PHE A 246 25.80 -0.99 -12.71
CA PHE A 246 25.31 -0.95 -11.32
C PHE A 246 24.27 -2.06 -11.06
N ASP A 247 24.49 -2.87 -10.01
CA ASP A 247 23.58 -3.94 -9.63
C ASP A 247 22.37 -3.39 -8.84
N PRO A 248 21.15 -3.42 -9.40
CA PRO A 248 19.96 -2.87 -8.75
C PRO A 248 19.64 -3.52 -7.41
N ALA A 249 20.08 -4.76 -7.16
CA ALA A 249 19.85 -5.47 -5.90
C ALA A 249 20.54 -4.81 -4.69
N LEU A 250 21.51 -3.92 -4.95
CA LEU A 250 22.17 -3.13 -3.92
C LEU A 250 21.36 -1.89 -3.50
N ALA A 251 20.37 -1.49 -4.30
CA ALA A 251 19.52 -0.34 -4.00
C ALA A 251 18.35 -0.72 -3.08
N GLY A 252 17.82 0.27 -2.36
CA GLY A 252 16.74 0.17 -1.39
C GLY A 252 17.09 0.87 -0.09
N ARG A 253 16.13 1.58 0.51
CA ARG A 253 16.35 2.41 1.73
C ARG A 253 17.01 1.65 2.88
N THR A 254 16.70 0.36 3.03
CA THR A 254 17.24 -0.51 4.08
C THR A 254 18.59 -1.15 3.72
N GLN A 255 19.00 -1.11 2.45
CA GLN A 255 20.27 -1.65 1.94
C GLN A 255 21.44 -0.71 2.25
N ARG A 256 21.61 -0.37 3.53
CA ARG A 256 22.63 0.58 3.97
C ARG A 256 24.01 -0.07 3.94
N ARG A 257 24.97 0.67 3.37
CA ARG A 257 26.39 0.32 3.34
C ARG A 257 27.22 1.53 3.77
N PRO A 258 28.45 1.32 4.26
CA PRO A 258 29.38 2.42 4.50
C PRO A 258 29.56 3.29 3.25
N LEU A 259 29.62 4.61 3.41
CA LEU A 259 29.87 5.54 2.31
C LEU A 259 31.14 5.21 1.52
N SER A 260 32.17 4.65 2.17
CA SER A 260 33.37 4.17 1.49
C SER A 260 33.13 3.04 0.50
N ASP A 261 32.17 2.14 0.77
CA ASP A 261 31.81 1.06 -0.16
C ASP A 261 31.16 1.64 -1.43
N TRP A 262 30.26 2.62 -1.28
CA TRP A 262 29.68 3.31 -2.43
C TRP A 262 30.72 4.07 -3.26
N ARG A 263 31.66 4.75 -2.60
CA ARG A 263 32.78 5.40 -3.29
C ARG A 263 33.64 4.39 -4.06
N ALA A 264 33.97 3.25 -3.44
CA ALA A 264 34.77 2.21 -4.07
C ALA A 264 34.07 1.57 -5.28
N ARG A 265 32.73 1.55 -5.28
CA ARG A 265 31.92 1.12 -6.43
C ARG A 265 31.83 2.16 -7.55
N GLY A 266 32.42 3.34 -7.38
CA GLY A 266 32.43 4.38 -8.40
C GLY A 266 31.19 5.27 -8.42
N LEU A 267 30.37 5.31 -7.36
CA LEU A 267 29.32 6.31 -7.26
C LEU A 267 29.92 7.72 -7.18
N THR A 268 29.38 8.62 -7.98
CA THR A 268 29.67 10.06 -7.93
C THR A 268 28.38 10.84 -7.68
N ALA A 269 28.49 12.12 -7.32
CA ALA A 269 27.34 13.02 -7.42
C ALA A 269 26.84 13.08 -8.88
N ALA A 270 25.60 13.52 -9.06
CA ALA A 270 24.96 13.57 -10.38
C ALA A 270 25.69 14.47 -11.39
N ASP A 271 26.39 15.51 -10.92
CA ASP A 271 27.24 16.39 -11.73
C ASP A 271 28.64 15.81 -12.02
N GLY A 272 28.92 14.59 -11.56
CA GLY A 272 30.21 13.92 -11.70
C GLY A 272 31.23 14.24 -10.62
N SER A 273 30.91 15.13 -9.67
CA SER A 273 31.80 15.46 -8.55
C SER A 273 31.87 14.32 -7.51
N ALA A 274 32.86 14.39 -6.62
CA ALA A 274 33.02 13.40 -5.55
C ALA A 274 31.87 13.47 -4.54
N LEU A 275 31.48 12.31 -3.98
CA LEU A 275 30.47 12.25 -2.92
C LEU A 275 30.86 13.10 -1.70
N PRO A 276 29.88 13.64 -0.93
CA PRO A 276 30.15 14.53 0.20
C PRO A 276 31.18 13.97 1.17
N ALA A 277 31.99 14.86 1.76
CA ALA A 277 33.06 14.53 2.71
C ALA A 277 32.52 14.14 4.11
N LEU A 278 31.63 13.15 4.16
CA LEU A 278 31.21 12.48 5.38
C LEU A 278 32.17 11.33 5.72
N ALA A 279 32.13 10.89 6.99
CA ALA A 279 32.93 9.79 7.49
C ALA A 279 32.73 8.53 6.63
N ALA A 280 33.83 7.80 6.38
CA ALA A 280 33.81 6.60 5.54
C ALA A 280 32.75 5.57 5.97
N GLN A 281 32.54 5.44 7.29
CA GLN A 281 31.60 4.50 7.89
C GLN A 281 30.16 5.02 7.98
N THR A 282 29.87 6.23 7.51
CA THR A 282 28.51 6.77 7.50
C THR A 282 27.59 5.84 6.69
N PRO A 283 26.53 5.27 7.31
CA PRO A 283 25.61 4.39 6.59
C PRO A 283 24.80 5.16 5.56
N ALA A 284 24.89 4.75 4.30
CA ALA A 284 24.15 5.32 3.19
C ALA A 284 23.49 4.21 2.36
N ALA A 285 22.37 4.52 1.73
CA ALA A 285 21.66 3.62 0.83
C ALA A 285 21.43 4.29 -0.52
N VAL A 286 21.34 3.52 -1.60
CA VAL A 286 20.98 4.04 -2.92
C VAL A 286 19.48 3.81 -3.16
N LEU A 287 18.75 4.83 -3.61
CA LEU A 287 17.37 4.73 -4.06
C LEU A 287 17.32 4.93 -5.58
N ILE A 288 16.53 4.09 -6.26
CA ILE A 288 16.29 4.15 -7.71
C ILE A 288 14.77 4.14 -7.97
N PRO A 289 14.05 5.21 -7.62
CA PRO A 289 12.58 5.21 -7.57
C PRO A 289 11.90 4.96 -8.93
N ALA A 290 12.62 5.09 -10.05
CA ALA A 290 12.15 4.75 -11.39
C ALA A 290 13.10 3.77 -12.11
N GLY A 291 13.83 2.95 -11.36
CA GLY A 291 14.84 2.03 -11.89
C GLY A 291 16.16 2.71 -12.27
N VAL A 292 17.10 1.92 -12.80
CA VAL A 292 18.48 2.36 -13.08
C VAL A 292 18.62 3.40 -14.19
N HIS A 293 17.56 3.60 -14.98
CA HIS A 293 17.52 4.58 -16.07
C HIS A 293 16.94 5.94 -15.64
N GLY A 294 16.43 6.04 -14.41
CA GLY A 294 15.94 7.29 -13.84
C GLY A 294 16.94 7.95 -12.89
N PRO A 295 16.52 9.03 -12.22
CA PRO A 295 17.29 9.64 -11.14
C PRO A 295 17.58 8.64 -10.02
N ALA A 296 18.84 8.63 -9.55
CA ALA A 296 19.26 7.82 -8.42
C ALA A 296 19.70 8.72 -7.27
N PHE A 297 19.46 8.29 -6.04
CA PHE A 297 19.76 9.09 -4.85
C PHE A 297 20.57 8.28 -3.85
N LEU A 298 21.64 8.86 -3.32
CA LEU A 298 22.32 8.33 -2.16
C LEU A 298 21.73 9.00 -0.91
N VAL A 299 21.13 8.23 -0.02
CA VAL A 299 20.38 8.71 1.15
C VAL A 299 21.00 8.29 2.48
N PHE A 300 20.94 9.19 3.47
CA PHE A 300 21.53 9.03 4.80
C PHE A 300 20.45 8.90 5.89
N ARG A 301 20.80 9.10 7.16
CA ARG A 301 19.90 8.93 8.31
C ARG A 301 18.76 9.96 8.30
N ASN A 302 19.02 11.15 7.77
CA ASN A 302 18.06 12.24 7.69
C ASN A 302 16.91 11.96 6.70
N TYR A 303 17.16 11.17 5.64
CA TYR A 303 16.06 10.67 4.81
C TYR A 303 15.13 9.74 5.60
N ASP A 304 15.65 8.87 6.46
CA ASP A 304 14.82 8.01 7.33
C ASP A 304 14.03 8.83 8.37
N ALA A 305 14.57 9.96 8.84
CA ALA A 305 13.85 10.84 9.74
C ALA A 305 12.64 11.50 9.04
N ILE A 306 12.79 11.86 7.76
CA ILE A 306 11.67 12.35 6.93
C ILE A 306 10.68 11.20 6.65
N TYR A 307 11.17 10.03 6.26
CA TYR A 307 10.35 8.84 5.98
C TYR A 307 9.53 8.38 7.20
N ALA A 308 9.99 8.65 8.42
CA ALA A 308 9.21 8.33 9.62
C ALA A 308 7.87 9.09 9.66
N TYR A 309 7.82 10.30 9.09
CA TYR A 309 6.63 11.16 9.07
C TYR A 309 5.47 10.50 8.30
N ASN A 310 5.77 9.93 7.13
CA ASN A 310 4.89 9.05 6.37
C ASN A 310 5.75 8.01 5.64
N ALA A 311 5.44 6.74 5.86
CA ALA A 311 6.22 5.57 5.46
C ALA A 311 6.16 5.27 3.93
N ALA A 312 6.32 6.29 3.09
CA ALA A 312 6.41 6.19 1.65
C ALA A 312 7.70 6.88 1.14
N GLU A 313 8.45 6.19 0.27
CA GLU A 313 9.69 6.72 -0.29
C GLU A 313 9.43 7.92 -1.22
N SER A 314 8.32 7.90 -1.96
CA SER A 314 7.84 8.99 -2.82
C SER A 314 7.58 10.27 -2.00
N TYR A 315 6.88 10.13 -0.89
CA TYR A 315 6.62 11.21 0.08
C TYR A 315 7.93 11.76 0.66
N ALA A 316 8.81 10.91 1.17
CA ALA A 316 10.06 11.35 1.78
C ALA A 316 10.97 12.05 0.76
N LEU A 317 10.96 11.56 -0.49
CA LEU A 317 11.69 12.18 -1.59
C LEU A 317 11.10 13.55 -1.98
N ALA A 318 9.78 13.74 -1.90
CA ALA A 318 9.15 15.04 -2.16
C ALA A 318 9.65 16.11 -1.18
N ILE A 319 9.65 15.81 0.13
CA ILE A 319 10.15 16.73 1.17
C ILE A 319 11.65 16.95 1.01
N ALA A 320 12.41 15.89 0.79
CA ALA A 320 13.85 15.96 0.57
C ALA A 320 14.21 16.89 -0.60
N LEU A 321 13.60 16.68 -1.76
CA LEU A 321 13.82 17.51 -2.95
C LEU A 321 13.33 18.94 -2.74
N LEU A 322 12.14 19.14 -2.16
CA LEU A 322 11.66 20.49 -1.85
C LEU A 322 12.64 21.21 -0.91
N SER A 323 13.16 20.55 0.13
CA SER A 323 14.14 21.15 1.04
C SER A 323 15.41 21.59 0.30
N ASP A 324 15.88 20.82 -0.68
CA ASP A 324 17.02 21.20 -1.51
C ASP A 324 16.72 22.40 -2.42
N ARG A 325 15.52 22.46 -3.01
CA ARG A 325 15.08 23.62 -3.81
C ARG A 325 14.96 24.90 -2.98
N LEU A 326 14.53 24.76 -1.73
CA LEU A 326 14.46 25.85 -0.76
C LEU A 326 15.85 26.34 -0.32
N ARG A 327 16.84 25.44 -0.21
CA ARG A 327 18.26 25.81 -0.04
C ARG A 327 18.90 26.45 -1.29
N GLY A 328 18.15 26.58 -2.39
CA GLY A 328 18.62 27.15 -3.64
C GLY A 328 19.41 26.17 -4.52
N LYS A 329 19.42 24.87 -4.21
CA LYS A 329 20.04 23.86 -5.08
C LYS A 329 19.28 23.72 -6.40
N PRO A 330 19.95 23.31 -7.49
CA PRO A 330 19.29 23.00 -8.76
C PRO A 330 18.25 21.87 -8.61
N GLY A 331 17.43 21.68 -9.65
CA GLY A 331 16.50 20.55 -9.73
C GLY A 331 17.25 19.25 -10.01
N LEU A 332 16.49 18.20 -10.34
CA LEU A 332 17.06 16.94 -10.78
C LEU A 332 17.93 17.14 -12.03
N VAL A 333 19.08 16.49 -12.06
CA VAL A 333 20.00 16.47 -13.19
C VAL A 333 19.56 15.42 -14.21
N ALA A 334 19.27 14.20 -13.74
CA ALA A 334 18.71 13.15 -14.57
C ALA A 334 17.22 13.40 -14.85
N ALA A 335 16.81 13.19 -16.09
CA ALA A 335 15.40 13.18 -16.45
C ALA A 335 14.72 11.91 -15.92
N TRP A 336 13.42 11.99 -15.66
CA TRP A 336 12.60 10.80 -15.43
C TRP A 336 12.54 9.94 -16.71
N PRO A 337 12.47 8.61 -16.60
CA PRO A 337 12.42 7.71 -17.75
C PRO A 337 11.00 7.67 -18.34
N THR A 338 10.50 8.82 -18.76
CA THR A 338 9.17 9.02 -19.35
C THR A 338 9.23 10.12 -20.42
N ASP A 339 8.45 9.95 -21.48
CA ASP A 339 8.22 10.96 -22.51
C ASP A 339 7.04 11.89 -22.17
N ASP A 340 6.34 11.62 -21.06
CA ASP A 340 5.16 12.36 -20.61
C ASP A 340 5.27 12.73 -19.12
N PRO A 341 6.21 13.62 -18.75
CA PRO A 341 6.39 14.03 -17.35
C PRO A 341 5.13 14.68 -16.78
N GLY A 342 4.99 14.61 -15.46
CA GLY A 342 3.86 15.18 -14.74
C GLY A 342 3.88 16.70 -14.75
N LEU A 343 2.70 17.29 -14.59
CA LEU A 343 2.51 18.74 -14.59
C LEU A 343 2.58 19.35 -13.19
N GLY A 344 3.28 20.48 -13.06
CA GLY A 344 3.23 21.35 -11.88
C GLY A 344 1.90 22.09 -11.75
N ARG A 345 1.63 22.71 -10.58
CA ARG A 345 0.36 23.44 -10.35
C ARG A 345 0.08 24.55 -11.38
N PRO A 346 1.06 25.40 -11.79
CA PRO A 346 0.83 26.38 -12.84
C PRO A 346 0.42 25.76 -14.18
N GLU A 347 1.07 24.67 -14.57
CA GLU A 347 0.82 23.96 -15.83
C GLU A 347 -0.54 23.24 -15.81
N ARG A 348 -0.95 22.70 -14.67
CA ARG A 348 -2.30 22.13 -14.49
C ARG A 348 -3.37 23.20 -14.67
N ARG A 349 -3.17 24.41 -14.15
CA ARG A 349 -4.10 25.54 -14.35
C ARG A 349 -4.14 25.94 -15.82
N GLU A 350 -2.99 26.01 -16.49
CA GLU A 350 -2.94 26.28 -17.92
C GLU A 350 -3.69 25.20 -18.72
N LEU A 351 -3.47 23.92 -18.42
CA LEU A 351 -4.20 22.81 -19.03
C LEU A 351 -5.72 22.97 -18.83
N GLN A 352 -6.17 23.26 -17.61
CA GLN A 352 -7.58 23.52 -17.32
C GLN A 352 -8.12 24.73 -18.11
N THR A 353 -7.36 25.82 -18.23
CA THR A 353 -7.73 26.98 -19.06
C THR A 353 -7.89 26.59 -20.53
N LEU A 354 -6.97 25.79 -21.07
CA LEU A 354 -7.03 25.30 -22.46
C LEU A 354 -8.23 24.36 -22.69
N LEU A 355 -8.60 23.57 -21.69
CA LEU A 355 -9.80 22.72 -21.72
C LEU A 355 -11.08 23.56 -21.65
N LEU A 356 -11.14 24.57 -20.77
CA LEU A 356 -12.27 25.49 -20.67
C LEU A 356 -12.48 26.28 -21.98
N ALA A 357 -11.40 26.74 -22.61
CA ALA A 357 -11.46 27.41 -23.91
C ALA A 357 -12.03 26.51 -25.03
N ARG A 358 -11.98 25.18 -24.85
CA ARG A 358 -12.56 24.18 -25.76
C ARG A 358 -13.98 23.75 -25.36
N GLY A 359 -14.59 24.40 -24.38
CA GLY A 359 -15.98 24.16 -23.97
C GLY A 359 -16.17 23.04 -22.95
N HIS A 360 -15.11 22.49 -22.36
CA HIS A 360 -15.23 21.46 -21.33
C HIS A 360 -15.68 22.06 -20.00
N ALA A 361 -16.83 21.60 -19.47
CA ALA A 361 -17.38 22.04 -18.19
C ALA A 361 -16.64 21.39 -16.99
N ILE A 362 -15.45 21.90 -16.68
CA ILE A 362 -14.58 21.35 -15.62
C ILE A 362 -14.57 22.17 -14.32
N GLY A 363 -15.28 23.29 -14.28
CA GLY A 363 -15.24 24.23 -13.15
C GLY A 363 -14.18 25.31 -13.31
N GLN A 364 -13.55 25.73 -12.22
CA GLN A 364 -12.48 26.74 -12.24
C GLN A 364 -11.12 26.10 -12.52
N ALA A 365 -10.21 26.86 -13.14
CA ALA A 365 -8.82 26.46 -13.33
C ALA A 365 -8.02 26.65 -12.02
N ASP A 366 -8.22 25.73 -11.07
CA ASP A 366 -7.64 25.75 -9.73
C ASP A 366 -6.33 24.92 -9.58
N GLY A 367 -5.97 24.16 -10.60
CA GLY A 367 -4.83 23.26 -10.64
C GLY A 367 -5.10 21.87 -10.05
N ALA A 368 -6.32 21.62 -9.53
CA ALA A 368 -6.74 20.34 -9.01
C ALA A 368 -7.31 19.46 -10.13
N ILE A 369 -6.65 18.32 -10.40
CA ILE A 369 -7.11 17.39 -11.44
C ILE A 369 -8.24 16.51 -10.87
N GLY A 370 -9.47 17.01 -10.96
CA GLY A 370 -10.68 16.30 -10.55
C GLY A 370 -11.23 15.35 -11.62
N THR A 371 -12.33 14.67 -11.30
CA THR A 371 -12.99 13.73 -12.23
C THR A 371 -13.46 14.41 -13.51
N ALA A 372 -13.98 15.65 -13.43
CA ALA A 372 -14.38 16.42 -14.61
C ALA A 372 -13.18 16.77 -15.49
N THR A 373 -12.07 17.21 -14.89
CA THR A 373 -10.82 17.49 -15.61
C THR A 373 -10.26 16.26 -16.28
N ARG A 374 -10.19 15.10 -15.59
CA ARG A 374 -9.74 13.83 -16.19
C ARG A 374 -10.58 13.42 -17.40
N ARG A 375 -11.91 13.54 -17.31
CA ARG A 375 -12.80 13.24 -18.45
C ARG A 375 -12.57 14.17 -19.63
N ALA A 376 -12.35 15.46 -19.37
CA ALA A 376 -12.03 16.43 -20.42
C ALA A 376 -10.67 16.14 -21.09
N ILE A 377 -9.65 15.79 -20.29
CA ILE A 377 -8.35 15.37 -20.79
C ILE A 377 -8.49 14.13 -21.66
N GLN A 378 -9.24 13.13 -21.21
CA GLN A 378 -9.47 11.90 -21.97
C GLN A 378 -10.13 12.17 -23.32
N ALA A 379 -11.15 13.03 -23.33
CA ALA A 379 -11.83 13.44 -24.56
C ALA A 379 -10.87 14.14 -25.54
N GLU A 380 -10.02 15.04 -25.04
CA GLU A 380 -9.01 15.70 -25.88
C GLU A 380 -7.91 14.76 -26.35
N GLN A 381 -7.44 13.83 -25.51
CA GLN A 381 -6.48 12.80 -25.91
C GLN A 381 -7.07 11.96 -27.06
N GLN A 382 -8.33 11.53 -26.95
CA GLN A 382 -9.03 10.80 -28.03
C GLN A 382 -9.12 11.63 -29.31
N ARG A 383 -9.55 12.90 -29.20
CA ARG A 383 -9.69 13.82 -30.35
C ARG A 383 -8.35 14.06 -31.06
N LEU A 384 -7.27 14.15 -30.30
CA LEU A 384 -5.92 14.40 -30.78
C LEU A 384 -5.17 13.13 -31.20
N GLY A 385 -5.76 11.95 -31.03
CA GLY A 385 -5.11 10.67 -31.32
C GLY A 385 -3.95 10.33 -30.36
N LEU A 386 -3.92 10.92 -29.16
CA LEU A 386 -2.92 10.62 -28.14
C LEU A 386 -3.28 9.32 -27.43
N GLN A 387 -2.32 8.39 -27.35
CA GLN A 387 -2.44 7.13 -26.62
C GLN A 387 -1.42 7.05 -25.46
N PRO A 388 -1.81 6.47 -24.30
CA PRO A 388 -3.18 6.05 -23.96
C PRO A 388 -4.11 7.27 -23.73
N ALA A 389 -5.39 7.14 -24.09
CA ALA A 389 -6.41 8.12 -23.74
C ALA A 389 -7.03 7.79 -22.38
N ASP A 390 -6.25 8.01 -21.32
CA ASP A 390 -6.51 7.61 -19.94
C ASP A 390 -6.99 8.76 -19.03
N GLY A 391 -7.02 10.00 -19.55
CA GLY A 391 -7.37 11.19 -18.78
C GLY A 391 -6.25 11.72 -17.89
N ARG A 392 -5.01 11.21 -18.02
CA ARG A 392 -3.85 11.65 -17.24
C ARG A 392 -3.37 13.04 -17.66
N ALA A 393 -3.16 13.92 -16.68
CA ALA A 393 -2.62 15.27 -16.90
C ALA A 393 -1.09 15.22 -17.02
N GLY A 394 -0.59 15.07 -18.25
CA GLY A 394 0.83 15.06 -18.58
C GLY A 394 1.25 16.16 -19.56
N GLN A 395 2.56 16.31 -19.75
CA GLN A 395 3.16 17.27 -20.68
C GLN A 395 2.68 17.08 -22.13
N ARG A 396 2.47 15.84 -22.58
CA ARG A 396 2.04 15.53 -23.96
C ARG A 396 0.71 16.18 -24.32
N ILE A 397 -0.29 16.07 -23.45
CA ILE A 397 -1.61 16.68 -23.70
C ILE A 397 -1.52 18.20 -23.59
N LEU A 398 -0.78 18.74 -22.60
CA LEU A 398 -0.60 20.18 -22.48
C LEU A 398 0.04 20.78 -23.74
N ASP A 399 1.12 20.19 -24.23
CA ASP A 399 1.82 20.69 -25.42
C ASP A 399 1.00 20.51 -26.70
N ALA A 400 0.22 19.43 -26.81
CA ALA A 400 -0.70 19.26 -27.93
C ALA A 400 -1.75 20.38 -27.96
N LEU A 401 -2.33 20.72 -26.81
CA LEU A 401 -3.32 21.78 -26.70
C LEU A 401 -2.72 23.19 -26.90
N ARG A 402 -1.46 23.41 -26.48
CA ARG A 402 -0.70 24.65 -26.76
C ARG A 402 -0.48 24.85 -28.26
N ARG A 403 -0.05 23.79 -28.98
CA ARG A 403 0.19 23.85 -30.43
C ARG A 403 -1.06 24.24 -31.20
N GLU A 404 -2.20 23.67 -30.86
CA GLU A 404 -3.49 24.04 -31.47
C GLU A 404 -3.94 25.46 -31.11
N ALA A 405 -3.58 25.97 -29.93
CA ALA A 405 -3.87 27.34 -29.51
C ALA A 405 -2.92 28.39 -30.14
N GLY A 406 -1.99 27.97 -31.02
CA GLY A 406 -0.98 28.85 -31.62
C GLY A 406 0.15 29.26 -30.66
N GLY A 407 0.28 28.60 -29.50
CA GLY A 407 1.35 28.84 -28.54
C GLY A 407 2.62 28.05 -28.89
N ALA A 408 3.76 28.72 -28.95
CA ALA A 408 5.07 28.04 -29.08
C ALA A 408 5.35 27.18 -27.83
N PRO A 409 5.94 25.98 -27.97
CA PRO A 409 6.31 25.15 -26.82
C PRO A 409 7.43 25.82 -25.98
N ALA A 410 7.37 25.68 -24.66
CA ALA A 410 8.42 26.14 -23.76
C ALA A 410 9.69 25.28 -23.92
N ALA A 411 10.87 25.91 -23.97
CA ALA A 411 12.14 25.21 -24.16
C ALA A 411 12.59 24.43 -22.90
N PRO A 412 13.31 23.30 -23.05
CA PRO A 412 13.86 22.55 -21.93
C PRO A 412 14.97 23.35 -21.19
N VAL A 413 14.89 23.40 -19.87
CA VAL A 413 15.83 24.14 -18.99
C VAL A 413 17.12 23.34 -18.79
N THR A 414 18.28 23.90 -19.14
CA THR A 414 19.62 23.34 -18.88
C THR A 414 20.38 24.26 -17.89
N PRO A 415 21.10 23.74 -16.86
CA PRO A 415 21.78 24.58 -15.87
C PRO A 415 23.22 24.98 -16.27
N PRO A 416 23.72 26.18 -15.89
CA PRO A 416 25.09 26.65 -16.19
C PRO A 416 26.11 26.30 -15.08
N ALA A 417 27.39 26.19 -15.48
CA ALA A 417 28.54 25.81 -14.65
C ALA A 417 29.11 26.95 -13.77
N THR A 418 29.77 26.60 -12.66
CA THR A 418 30.40 27.54 -11.70
C THR A 418 31.89 27.22 -11.45
N PRO A 419 32.79 28.21 -11.26
CA PRO A 419 34.20 28.00 -10.91
C PRO A 419 34.45 28.03 -9.37
N PRO A 420 35.65 27.63 -8.89
CA PRO A 420 35.84 27.11 -7.53
C PRO A 420 36.36 28.14 -6.51
N SER A 421 36.17 27.84 -5.22
CA SER A 421 36.81 28.50 -4.06
C SER A 421 37.56 27.50 -3.15
N PRO A 422 38.60 27.96 -2.41
CA PRO A 422 39.61 27.13 -1.74
C PRO A 422 39.29 26.81 -0.25
N PRO A 423 40.13 26.01 0.46
CA PRO A 423 39.65 24.99 1.39
C PRO A 423 39.70 25.30 2.90
N GLN A 424 39.02 24.38 3.59
CA GLN A 424 38.75 24.13 5.00
C GLN A 424 39.91 24.23 6.02
N SER A 425 39.56 24.31 7.30
CA SER A 425 40.32 23.72 8.41
C SER A 425 39.42 23.31 9.60
N PRO A 426 39.84 22.32 10.43
CA PRO A 426 38.91 21.34 11.01
C PRO A 426 38.99 21.14 12.56
N ALA A 427 38.08 20.27 13.03
CA ALA A 427 38.12 19.44 14.26
C ALA A 427 37.74 20.13 15.60
N PRO A 428 37.47 19.40 16.72
CA PRO A 428 37.49 17.94 16.94
C PRO A 428 36.32 17.35 17.79
N ALA A 429 36.44 16.05 18.06
CA ALA A 429 35.52 15.08 18.65
C ALA A 429 35.69 14.85 20.17
N SER A 430 34.70 14.21 20.81
CA SER A 430 34.81 13.31 21.99
C SER A 430 33.39 12.83 22.41
N SER A 431 33.01 11.55 22.31
CA SER A 431 33.22 10.41 23.25
C SER A 431 31.98 10.12 24.14
N PRO A 432 31.76 8.86 24.59
CA PRO A 432 30.41 8.24 24.58
C PRO A 432 29.90 7.63 25.92
N ALA A 433 28.69 7.04 25.84
CA ALA A 433 28.07 5.98 26.66
C ALA A 433 27.07 6.42 27.78
N PRO A 434 26.17 5.54 28.33
CA PRO A 434 25.83 4.15 27.99
C PRO A 434 24.30 3.80 27.99
N THR A 435 24.08 2.52 27.68
CA THR A 435 22.91 1.65 27.51
C THR A 435 22.02 1.39 28.75
N ALA A 436 20.73 1.07 28.54
CA ALA A 436 19.92 0.28 29.48
C ALA A 436 18.88 -0.60 28.76
N THR A 437 18.75 -1.85 29.23
CA THR A 437 17.93 -2.98 28.75
C THR A 437 16.51 -3.03 29.40
N PRO A 438 15.56 -3.85 28.89
CA PRO A 438 14.11 -3.69 29.08
C PRO A 438 13.44 -4.73 30.01
N THR A 439 12.15 -4.52 30.33
CA THR A 439 11.23 -5.48 31.00
C THR A 439 9.75 -5.28 30.55
N PRO A 440 8.80 -6.24 30.75
CA PRO A 440 8.00 -6.84 29.67
C PRO A 440 6.44 -6.78 29.81
N THR A 441 5.77 -6.91 28.65
CA THR A 441 4.53 -7.65 28.24
C THR A 441 3.21 -7.64 29.05
N GLN A 442 2.05 -7.44 28.36
CA GLN A 442 0.87 -8.34 28.40
C GLN A 442 -0.24 -8.09 27.32
N THR A 443 -0.98 -9.16 27.01
CA THR A 443 -1.82 -9.53 25.84
C THR A 443 -3.35 -9.43 26.06
N PRO A 444 -4.19 -9.56 24.99
CA PRO A 444 -5.12 -10.71 24.96
C PRO A 444 -5.38 -11.31 23.56
N PHE A 445 -5.13 -12.62 23.43
CA PHE A 445 -5.95 -13.62 22.73
C PHE A 445 -5.90 -14.86 23.62
N GLY A 446 -6.99 -15.64 23.70
CA GLY A 446 -6.95 -16.94 24.35
C GLY A 446 -5.90 -17.82 23.66
N GLY A 447 -4.73 -17.93 24.28
CA GLY A 447 -3.79 -19.05 24.13
C GLY A 447 -3.30 -19.44 22.73
N THR A 448 -3.40 -18.61 21.68
CA THR A 448 -2.69 -18.90 20.42
C THR A 448 -1.29 -18.24 20.46
N PRO A 449 -0.22 -19.02 20.62
CA PRO A 449 1.13 -18.49 20.64
C PRO A 449 1.52 -17.85 19.29
N PRO A 450 2.29 -16.75 19.32
CA PRO A 450 2.54 -15.92 18.15
C PRO A 450 3.37 -16.67 17.09
N THR A 451 3.01 -16.48 15.81
CA THR A 451 3.82 -16.84 14.65
C THR A 451 4.70 -15.66 14.20
N ALA A 452 4.91 -14.64 15.04
CA ALA A 452 5.44 -13.34 14.63
C ALA A 452 6.76 -13.47 13.84
N PHE A 453 6.69 -13.19 12.54
CA PHE A 453 7.82 -13.13 11.62
C PHE A 453 8.12 -11.68 11.32
N ARG A 454 9.39 -11.39 11.05
CA ARG A 454 9.81 -10.15 10.41
C ARG A 454 10.11 -10.46 8.95
N LEU A 455 9.96 -9.48 8.09
CA LEU A 455 10.43 -9.62 6.71
C LEU A 455 11.94 -9.87 6.75
N PRO A 456 12.43 -10.93 6.08
CA PRO A 456 13.86 -11.16 5.92
C PRO A 456 14.57 -9.92 5.38
N ALA A 457 15.80 -9.66 5.83
CA ALA A 457 16.57 -8.50 5.37
C ALA A 457 16.75 -8.47 3.84
N ALA A 458 16.85 -9.65 3.20
CA ALA A 458 16.98 -9.80 1.75
C ALA A 458 15.64 -9.72 0.99
N TYR A 459 14.49 -9.79 1.66
CA TYR A 459 13.17 -9.80 1.01
C TYR A 459 12.92 -8.61 0.07
N PRO A 460 13.20 -7.34 0.45
CA PRO A 460 12.95 -6.20 -0.43
C PRO A 460 13.67 -6.30 -1.78
N ALA A 461 14.89 -6.86 -1.81
CA ALA A 461 15.65 -7.04 -3.05
C ALA A 461 14.97 -8.04 -4.00
N PHE A 462 14.39 -9.11 -3.45
CA PHE A 462 13.67 -10.12 -4.23
C PHE A 462 12.27 -9.68 -4.65
N ALA A 463 11.57 -8.92 -3.80
CA ALA A 463 10.25 -8.37 -4.11
C ALA A 463 10.28 -7.39 -5.29
N GLN A 464 11.42 -6.75 -5.56
CA GLN A 464 11.61 -5.80 -6.67
C GLN A 464 12.17 -6.44 -7.95
N SER A 465 12.58 -7.72 -7.92
CA SER A 465 13.16 -8.44 -9.07
C SER A 465 12.45 -9.78 -9.28
N PRO A 466 11.26 -9.80 -9.92
CA PRO A 466 10.36 -10.94 -9.85
C PRO A 466 10.75 -12.17 -10.69
N VAL A 467 11.87 -12.14 -11.44
CA VAL A 467 12.24 -13.25 -12.34
C VAL A 467 13.72 -13.64 -12.15
N PRO A 468 14.05 -14.93 -11.97
CA PRO A 468 15.44 -15.40 -11.92
C PRO A 468 16.24 -15.00 -13.17
N ARG A 469 17.49 -14.55 -12.99
CA ARG A 469 18.43 -14.16 -14.07
C ARG A 469 19.01 -15.34 -14.87
N SER A 470 18.70 -16.58 -14.50
CA SER A 470 19.15 -17.78 -15.22
C SER A 470 18.24 -18.95 -14.90
N ILE A 471 17.61 -19.51 -15.92
CA ILE A 471 17.05 -20.86 -15.89
C ILE A 471 18.24 -21.75 -16.29
N HIS A 472 18.85 -22.47 -15.35
CA HIS A 472 19.84 -23.51 -15.67
C HIS A 472 19.28 -24.45 -16.74
N PRO A 473 20.10 -25.00 -17.66
CA PRO A 473 19.60 -25.56 -18.91
C PRO A 473 18.58 -26.67 -18.64
N MET A 474 17.30 -26.32 -18.80
CA MET A 474 16.12 -27.16 -18.73
C MET A 474 16.04 -28.17 -19.89
N SER A 475 17.13 -28.35 -20.63
CA SER A 475 17.14 -28.75 -22.03
C SER A 475 16.75 -30.22 -22.27
N ASP A 476 16.60 -31.05 -21.23
CA ASP A 476 16.61 -32.50 -21.39
C ASP A 476 15.38 -33.25 -20.81
N VAL A 477 14.37 -32.58 -20.23
CA VAL A 477 13.17 -33.26 -19.69
C VAL A 477 11.99 -33.17 -20.68
N PRO A 478 11.59 -34.26 -21.35
CA PRO A 478 10.47 -34.23 -22.29
C PRO A 478 9.16 -33.80 -21.64
N GLY A 479 8.46 -32.86 -22.27
CA GLY A 479 7.20 -32.30 -21.78
C GLY A 479 7.35 -31.14 -20.80
N LEU A 480 8.58 -30.69 -20.49
CA LEU A 480 8.82 -29.50 -19.70
C LEU A 480 9.46 -28.41 -20.57
N SER A 481 8.93 -27.20 -20.52
CA SER A 481 9.48 -26.03 -21.22
C SER A 481 9.29 -24.76 -20.40
N THR A 482 9.97 -23.68 -20.79
CA THR A 482 9.70 -22.33 -20.27
C THR A 482 8.98 -21.50 -21.30
N GLY A 483 8.04 -20.68 -20.83
CA GLY A 483 7.35 -19.73 -21.68
C GLY A 483 6.66 -18.65 -20.88
N ASP A 484 5.85 -17.87 -21.58
CA ASP A 484 4.91 -16.96 -20.97
C ASP A 484 3.56 -17.66 -20.81
N PHE A 485 2.93 -17.51 -19.65
CA PHE A 485 1.53 -17.89 -19.44
C PHE A 485 0.77 -16.67 -18.93
N HIS A 486 -0.02 -16.05 -19.81
CA HIS A 486 -0.83 -14.87 -19.49
C HIS A 486 -0.02 -13.68 -18.90
N GLY A 487 1.18 -13.43 -19.43
CA GLY A 487 2.06 -12.35 -18.97
C GLY A 487 2.97 -12.72 -17.79
N TYR A 488 2.99 -14.00 -17.38
CA TYR A 488 3.86 -14.50 -16.31
C TYR A 488 4.88 -15.50 -16.83
N PRO A 489 6.19 -15.26 -16.63
CA PRO A 489 7.22 -16.25 -16.88
C PRO A 489 6.96 -17.55 -16.10
N SER A 490 6.79 -18.64 -16.83
CA SER A 490 6.27 -19.89 -16.30
C SER A 490 7.02 -21.11 -16.84
N LEU A 491 7.02 -22.17 -16.02
CA LEU A 491 7.26 -23.53 -16.47
C LEU A 491 5.96 -24.05 -17.09
N LEU A 492 6.02 -24.47 -18.34
CA LEU A 492 4.93 -25.09 -19.07
C LEU A 492 5.15 -26.60 -19.08
N VAL A 493 4.14 -27.33 -18.62
CA VAL A 493 4.17 -28.77 -18.42
C VAL A 493 3.16 -29.42 -19.34
N GLU A 494 3.60 -30.42 -20.10
CA GLU A 494 2.80 -31.26 -20.96
C GLU A 494 3.07 -32.73 -20.63
N THR A 495 2.02 -33.45 -20.26
CA THR A 495 2.05 -34.89 -19.98
C THR A 495 1.04 -35.61 -20.86
N PRO A 496 1.11 -36.95 -20.99
CA PRO A 496 0.06 -37.71 -21.67
C PRO A 496 -1.35 -37.53 -21.10
N GLN A 497 -1.48 -37.06 -19.85
CA GLN A 497 -2.73 -36.97 -19.09
C GLN A 497 -3.18 -35.54 -18.80
N SER A 498 -2.32 -34.52 -18.92
CA SER A 498 -2.66 -33.13 -18.58
C SER A 498 -1.66 -32.12 -19.11
N THR A 499 -2.04 -30.84 -19.07
CA THR A 499 -1.12 -29.70 -19.16
C THR A 499 -1.20 -28.85 -17.91
N ALA A 500 -0.13 -28.12 -17.59
CA ALA A 500 -0.10 -27.18 -16.46
C ALA A 500 0.86 -26.01 -16.72
N ALA A 501 0.65 -24.91 -15.99
CA ALA A 501 1.56 -23.76 -15.99
C ALA A 501 1.91 -23.38 -14.56
N ILE A 502 3.20 -23.16 -14.29
CA ILE A 502 3.73 -22.82 -12.96
C ILE A 502 4.55 -21.55 -13.08
N SER A 503 4.08 -20.46 -12.50
CA SER A 503 4.78 -19.18 -12.43
C SER A 503 6.06 -19.32 -11.61
N LEU A 504 7.18 -18.85 -12.16
CA LEU A 504 8.42 -18.69 -11.41
C LEU A 504 8.35 -17.48 -10.45
N PHE A 505 7.36 -16.61 -10.58
CA PHE A 505 7.03 -15.63 -9.56
C PHE A 505 6.07 -16.23 -8.54
N GLY A 506 6.49 -16.29 -7.28
CA GLY A 506 5.71 -16.84 -6.17
C GLY A 506 5.59 -18.36 -6.13
N GLY A 507 6.21 -19.10 -7.07
CA GLY A 507 6.13 -20.56 -7.15
C GLY A 507 4.70 -21.05 -7.37
N GLN A 508 3.90 -20.28 -8.08
CA GLN A 508 2.45 -20.41 -8.10
C GLN A 508 1.98 -21.27 -9.27
N VAL A 509 1.21 -22.33 -9.01
CA VAL A 509 0.54 -23.09 -10.06
C VAL A 509 -0.59 -22.23 -10.63
N LEU A 510 -0.52 -21.85 -11.91
CA LEU A 510 -1.49 -20.97 -12.57
C LEU A 510 -2.61 -21.75 -13.28
N SER A 511 -2.30 -22.95 -13.77
CA SER A 511 -3.20 -23.76 -14.61
C SER A 511 -2.96 -25.25 -14.39
N PHE A 512 -4.04 -26.03 -14.44
CA PHE A 512 -3.99 -27.49 -14.52
C PHE A 512 -5.19 -28.00 -15.33
N VAL A 513 -4.92 -28.51 -16.53
CA VAL A 513 -5.91 -28.98 -17.50
C VAL A 513 -5.76 -30.49 -17.69
N PRO A 514 -6.63 -31.32 -17.11
CA PRO A 514 -6.71 -32.74 -17.46
C PRO A 514 -7.00 -32.90 -18.94
N LYS A 515 -6.45 -33.95 -19.56
CA LYS A 515 -6.61 -34.22 -20.98
C LYS A 515 -8.08 -34.36 -21.36
N GLY A 516 -8.49 -33.60 -22.38
CA GLY A 516 -9.88 -33.55 -22.85
C GLY A 516 -10.84 -32.80 -21.92
N GLY A 517 -10.34 -32.20 -20.84
CA GLY A 517 -11.11 -31.41 -19.89
C GLY A 517 -10.90 -29.91 -20.05
N THR A 518 -11.46 -29.17 -19.10
CA THR A 518 -11.26 -27.72 -18.91
C THR A 518 -10.35 -27.47 -17.72
N ASP A 519 -9.70 -26.29 -17.70
CA ASP A 519 -8.82 -25.91 -16.59
C ASP A 519 -9.52 -26.04 -15.23
N ALA A 520 -8.86 -26.69 -14.29
CA ALA A 520 -9.32 -26.82 -12.92
C ALA A 520 -9.16 -25.50 -12.15
N LEU A 521 -8.17 -24.70 -12.53
CA LEU A 521 -7.79 -23.48 -11.83
C LEU A 521 -8.31 -22.23 -12.55
N TRP A 522 -8.69 -21.24 -11.76
CA TRP A 522 -9.10 -19.93 -12.27
C TRP A 522 -7.94 -18.96 -12.09
N LEU A 523 -7.48 -18.38 -13.19
CA LEU A 523 -6.60 -17.22 -13.20
C LEU A 523 -7.45 -15.97 -13.46
N SER A 524 -7.25 -14.90 -12.69
CA SER A 524 -8.02 -13.69 -12.91
C SER A 524 -7.75 -13.10 -14.29
N PRO A 525 -8.80 -12.78 -15.09
CA PRO A 525 -8.63 -12.05 -16.34
C PRO A 525 -8.06 -10.63 -16.16
N SER A 526 -8.11 -10.10 -14.94
CA SER A 526 -7.58 -8.79 -14.54
C SER A 526 -6.42 -8.93 -13.54
N ALA A 527 -5.74 -10.08 -13.55
CA ALA A 527 -4.56 -10.30 -12.72
C ALA A 527 -3.50 -9.22 -13.02
N GLN A 528 -2.93 -8.66 -11.96
CA GLN A 528 -1.97 -7.56 -12.05
C GLN A 528 -0.57 -8.08 -12.37
N PRO A 529 0.23 -7.36 -13.17
CA PRO A 529 1.59 -7.77 -13.47
C PRO A 529 2.46 -7.83 -12.20
N THR A 530 3.53 -8.62 -12.28
CA THR A 530 4.56 -8.66 -11.23
C THR A 530 5.12 -7.25 -10.98
N PRO A 531 5.46 -6.87 -9.74
CA PRO A 531 5.61 -7.73 -8.56
C PRO A 531 4.33 -7.84 -7.69
N THR A 532 3.16 -7.53 -8.23
CA THR A 532 1.89 -7.72 -7.50
C THR A 532 1.61 -9.22 -7.33
N PRO A 533 1.15 -9.71 -6.16
CA PRO A 533 0.74 -11.10 -6.01
C PRO A 533 -0.29 -11.51 -7.07
N ILE A 534 -0.06 -12.65 -7.72
CA ILE A 534 -0.93 -13.11 -8.81
C ILE A 534 -2.27 -13.60 -8.23
N ARG A 535 -3.38 -13.03 -8.70
CA ARG A 535 -4.73 -13.44 -8.33
C ARG A 535 -5.20 -14.62 -9.17
N GLY A 536 -5.39 -15.78 -8.53
CA GLY A 536 -5.84 -17.00 -9.19
C GLY A 536 -4.86 -18.16 -9.03
N GLY A 537 -5.11 -19.31 -9.65
CA GLY A 537 -4.24 -20.48 -9.51
C GLY A 537 -4.17 -20.99 -8.06
N THR A 538 -2.97 -21.34 -7.60
CA THR A 538 -2.71 -21.75 -6.21
C THR A 538 -1.55 -20.96 -5.61
N PRO A 539 -1.79 -19.73 -5.10
CA PRO A 539 -0.78 -18.97 -4.38
C PRO A 539 -0.29 -19.70 -3.13
N VAL A 540 1.02 -19.60 -2.87
CA VAL A 540 1.68 -20.15 -1.68
C VAL A 540 1.69 -19.13 -0.55
N CYS A 541 0.86 -19.34 0.48
CA CYS A 541 0.80 -18.48 1.65
C CYS A 541 1.75 -18.99 2.73
N TRP A 542 2.89 -18.33 2.96
CA TRP A 542 3.90 -18.78 3.91
C TRP A 542 4.88 -17.65 4.29
N PRO A 543 5.39 -17.56 5.54
CA PRO A 543 5.20 -18.48 6.68
C PRO A 543 4.00 -18.12 7.57
N TYR A 544 3.03 -17.40 7.03
CA TYR A 544 1.78 -17.13 7.73
C TYR A 544 0.62 -16.95 6.76
N PHE A 545 -0.56 -17.39 7.18
CA PHE A 545 -1.82 -17.17 6.47
C PHE A 545 -2.46 -15.84 6.90
N GLY A 546 -2.99 -15.06 5.95
CA GLY A 546 -3.50 -13.71 6.22
C GLY A 546 -2.45 -12.83 6.91
N ARG A 547 -2.76 -12.21 8.04
CA ARG A 547 -1.77 -11.58 8.93
C ARG A 547 -1.78 -12.21 10.31
N GLN A 548 -2.12 -13.50 10.39
CA GLN A 548 -2.28 -14.17 11.66
C GLN A 548 -0.98 -14.11 12.48
N GLY A 549 -1.05 -13.54 13.67
CA GLY A 549 0.09 -13.37 14.56
C GLY A 549 1.11 -12.32 14.10
N GLN A 550 0.79 -11.52 13.09
CA GLN A 550 1.68 -10.51 12.50
C GLN A 550 1.18 -9.08 12.77
N SER A 551 2.08 -8.11 12.68
CA SER A 551 1.72 -6.69 12.58
C SER A 551 1.43 -6.29 11.12
N ASP A 552 0.96 -5.07 10.91
CA ASP A 552 0.75 -4.51 9.57
C ASP A 552 2.06 -4.22 8.81
N ALA A 553 3.22 -4.42 9.43
CA ALA A 553 4.53 -4.23 8.80
C ALA A 553 4.91 -5.32 7.78
N VAL A 554 4.09 -6.37 7.65
CA VAL A 554 4.32 -7.48 6.72
C VAL A 554 3.13 -7.63 5.75
N PRO A 555 3.35 -8.12 4.51
CA PRO A 555 2.27 -8.37 3.56
C PRO A 555 1.34 -9.45 4.09
N ALA A 556 0.06 -9.40 3.73
CA ALA A 556 -0.86 -10.49 4.03
C ALA A 556 -0.52 -11.75 3.20
N HIS A 557 -0.82 -12.93 3.76
CA HIS A 557 -0.59 -14.26 3.22
C HIS A 557 0.89 -14.59 2.98
N GLY A 558 1.74 -14.17 3.90
CA GLY A 558 3.17 -14.41 3.77
C GLY A 558 3.81 -13.55 2.69
N PHE A 559 5.11 -13.77 2.49
CA PHE A 559 5.92 -12.98 1.58
C PHE A 559 6.52 -13.82 0.42
N VAL A 560 6.49 -15.15 0.50
CA VAL A 560 7.09 -16.00 -0.55
C VAL A 560 6.32 -15.99 -1.87
N ARG A 561 5.05 -15.61 -1.86
CA ARG A 561 4.26 -15.42 -3.09
C ARG A 561 4.62 -14.19 -3.91
N THR A 562 5.55 -13.36 -3.40
CA THR A 562 6.01 -12.14 -4.09
C THR A 562 7.51 -12.14 -4.36
N VAL A 563 8.16 -13.30 -4.32
CA VAL A 563 9.59 -13.44 -4.64
C VAL A 563 9.76 -14.40 -5.82
N PRO A 564 10.87 -14.32 -6.57
CA PRO A 564 11.19 -15.34 -7.57
C PRO A 564 11.36 -16.71 -6.90
N TRP A 565 10.99 -17.77 -7.59
CA TRP A 565 11.24 -19.16 -7.25
C TRP A 565 12.12 -19.79 -8.32
N GLN A 566 12.88 -20.79 -7.94
CA GLN A 566 13.77 -21.52 -8.83
C GLN A 566 13.35 -22.98 -8.91
N LEU A 567 13.41 -23.54 -10.11
CA LEU A 567 13.34 -24.99 -10.31
C LEU A 567 14.67 -25.60 -9.85
N GLN A 568 14.61 -26.47 -8.86
CA GLN A 568 15.76 -27.18 -8.30
C GLN A 568 15.95 -28.55 -8.92
N ASP A 569 14.86 -29.26 -9.22
CA ASP A 569 14.88 -30.60 -9.80
C ASP A 569 13.65 -30.80 -10.70
N ALA A 570 13.81 -31.59 -11.76
CA ALA A 570 12.73 -32.00 -12.64
C ALA A 570 13.00 -33.40 -13.17
N ARG A 571 11.99 -34.26 -13.10
CA ARG A 571 12.06 -35.61 -13.67
C ARG A 571 10.73 -36.06 -14.24
N ARG A 572 10.81 -36.98 -15.20
CA ARG A 572 9.65 -37.64 -15.80
C ARG A 572 9.56 -39.08 -15.31
N GLU A 573 8.37 -39.47 -14.86
CA GLU A 573 8.06 -40.84 -14.43
C GLU A 573 7.66 -41.71 -15.63
N ALA A 574 7.59 -43.03 -15.42
CA ALA A 574 7.35 -44.01 -16.48
C ALA A 574 5.98 -43.83 -17.18
N ASP A 575 4.96 -43.35 -16.45
CA ASP A 575 3.62 -43.06 -16.98
C ASP A 575 3.54 -41.70 -17.69
N GLY A 576 4.64 -40.94 -17.72
CA GLY A 576 4.72 -39.60 -18.30
C GLY A 576 4.38 -38.46 -17.34
N THR A 577 4.04 -38.75 -16.08
CA THR A 577 3.90 -37.75 -15.02
C THR A 577 5.20 -36.97 -14.84
N LEU A 578 5.09 -35.65 -14.69
CA LEU A 578 6.23 -34.78 -14.40
C LEU A 578 6.28 -34.43 -12.91
N VAL A 579 7.46 -34.60 -12.31
CA VAL A 579 7.72 -34.19 -10.93
C VAL A 579 8.73 -33.05 -10.92
N LEU A 580 8.34 -31.93 -10.33
CA LEU A 580 9.13 -30.72 -10.21
C LEU A 580 9.39 -30.40 -8.74
N THR A 581 10.59 -29.93 -8.42
CA THR A 581 10.91 -29.37 -7.10
C THR A 581 11.28 -27.90 -7.28
N LEU A 582 10.55 -26.99 -6.64
CA LEU A 582 10.83 -25.56 -6.67
C LEU A 582 11.08 -25.01 -5.27
N ALA A 583 11.88 -23.95 -5.15
CA ALA A 583 12.06 -23.24 -3.89
C ALA A 583 12.17 -21.72 -4.10
N PRO A 584 11.72 -20.90 -3.12
CA PRO A 584 12.11 -19.50 -3.06
C PRO A 584 13.60 -19.36 -2.69
N PRO A 585 14.18 -18.15 -2.78
CA PRO A 585 15.47 -17.86 -2.19
C PRO A 585 15.56 -18.27 -0.73
N ASP A 586 16.74 -18.73 -0.34
CA ASP A 586 17.07 -18.90 1.07
C ASP A 586 17.18 -17.53 1.75
N PHE A 587 16.63 -17.45 2.96
CA PHE A 587 16.68 -16.25 3.79
C PHE A 587 17.51 -16.56 5.04
N ASP A 588 18.69 -15.95 5.15
CA ASP A 588 19.66 -16.24 6.21
C ASP A 588 19.13 -15.94 7.62
N ASP A 589 18.28 -14.92 7.75
CA ASP A 589 17.66 -14.48 9.01
C ASP A 589 16.30 -15.13 9.29
N LEU A 590 15.93 -16.14 8.51
CA LEU A 590 14.74 -16.96 8.74
C LEU A 590 15.14 -18.38 9.16
N PRO A 591 14.68 -18.88 10.32
CA PRO A 591 15.03 -20.22 10.81
C PRO A 591 14.29 -21.35 10.08
N LEU A 592 13.55 -21.03 9.02
CA LEU A 592 12.78 -21.97 8.22
C LEU A 592 13.30 -21.99 6.78
N ARG A 593 13.20 -23.16 6.15
CA ARG A 593 13.41 -23.35 4.70
C ARG A 593 12.15 -23.93 4.09
N LEU A 594 11.84 -23.48 2.88
CA LEU A 594 10.65 -23.87 2.15
C LEU A 594 11.08 -24.48 0.82
N HIS A 595 10.49 -25.62 0.47
CA HIS A 595 10.48 -26.08 -0.91
C HIS A 595 9.12 -26.68 -1.23
N MET A 596 8.81 -26.77 -2.52
CA MET A 596 7.57 -27.29 -3.03
C MET A 596 7.84 -28.38 -4.05
N GLN A 597 7.22 -29.54 -3.86
CA GLN A 597 7.20 -30.60 -4.85
C GLN A 597 5.84 -30.64 -5.55
N LEU A 598 5.87 -30.62 -6.87
CA LEU A 598 4.70 -30.77 -7.73
C LEU A 598 4.80 -32.09 -8.47
N ARG A 599 3.74 -32.89 -8.47
CA ARG A 599 3.59 -34.08 -9.32
C ARG A 599 2.35 -33.90 -10.19
N ILE A 600 2.59 -33.77 -11.49
CA ILE A 600 1.60 -33.34 -12.49
C ILE A 600 1.42 -34.49 -13.48
N GLY A 601 0.25 -35.11 -13.45
CA GLY A 601 -0.11 -36.23 -14.32
C GLY A 601 -1.62 -36.29 -14.48
N ALA A 602 -2.23 -37.45 -14.23
CA ALA A 602 -3.70 -37.56 -14.15
C ALA A 602 -4.31 -36.72 -13.01
N THR A 603 -3.49 -36.41 -12.00
CA THR A 603 -3.81 -35.56 -10.85
C THR A 603 -2.77 -34.45 -10.74
N LEU A 604 -3.13 -33.40 -10.00
CA LEU A 604 -2.19 -32.40 -9.53
C LEU A 604 -1.94 -32.65 -8.04
N GLU A 605 -0.75 -33.10 -7.69
CA GLU A 605 -0.30 -33.17 -6.30
C GLU A 605 0.71 -32.05 -6.03
N GLN A 606 0.49 -31.32 -4.92
CA GLN A 606 1.35 -30.23 -4.47
C GLN A 606 1.68 -30.43 -3.00
N ARG A 607 2.98 -30.56 -2.71
CA ARG A 607 3.54 -30.75 -1.37
C ARG A 607 4.36 -29.53 -1.01
N LEU A 608 3.94 -28.80 0.01
CA LEU A 608 4.67 -27.68 0.59
C LEU A 608 5.42 -28.17 1.82
N VAL A 609 6.74 -28.20 1.72
CA VAL A 609 7.63 -28.78 2.73
C VAL A 609 8.37 -27.66 3.45
N THR A 610 8.17 -27.58 4.76
CA THR A 610 8.83 -26.62 5.63
C THR A 610 9.79 -27.34 6.57
N ASP A 611 11.06 -26.97 6.52
CA ASP A 611 12.11 -27.47 7.40
C ASP A 611 12.49 -26.37 8.41
N ASN A 612 12.66 -26.74 9.68
CA ASN A 612 13.27 -25.85 10.67
C ASN A 612 14.78 -26.09 10.72
N VAL A 613 15.53 -25.20 10.07
CA VAL A 613 17.01 -25.22 10.05
C VAL A 613 17.63 -24.39 11.18
N GLY A 614 16.81 -23.73 12.00
CA GLY A 614 17.24 -22.97 13.15
C GLY A 614 17.55 -23.85 14.36
N THR A 615 17.93 -23.20 15.46
CA THR A 615 18.29 -23.87 16.73
C THR A 615 17.16 -23.85 17.77
N ALA A 616 16.00 -23.26 17.44
CA ALA A 616 14.84 -23.17 18.33
C ALA A 616 13.54 -23.54 17.59
N PRO A 617 12.50 -24.01 18.30
CA PRO A 617 11.20 -24.26 17.68
C PRO A 617 10.66 -23.01 16.97
N ALA A 618 10.16 -23.19 15.76
CA ALA A 618 9.57 -22.12 14.95
C ALA A 618 8.08 -22.36 14.78
N ARG A 619 7.28 -21.28 14.87
CA ARG A 619 5.82 -21.37 14.76
C ARG A 619 5.33 -20.67 13.52
N PHE A 620 4.48 -21.33 12.74
CA PHE A 620 4.01 -20.77 11.48
C PHE A 620 2.60 -21.24 11.12
N THR A 621 1.98 -20.49 10.21
CA THR A 621 0.74 -20.87 9.53
C THR A 621 0.98 -20.84 8.03
N GLN A 622 0.14 -21.51 7.26
CA GLN A 622 0.35 -21.60 5.81
C GLN A 622 -0.91 -22.00 5.10
N ALA A 623 -0.96 -21.76 3.79
CA ALA A 623 -2.02 -22.27 2.94
C ALA A 623 -1.56 -22.42 1.49
N LEU A 624 -2.15 -23.41 0.82
CA LEU A 624 -2.25 -23.47 -0.64
C LEU A 624 -3.59 -22.87 -1.03
N HIS A 625 -3.59 -21.61 -1.47
CA HIS A 625 -4.79 -20.79 -1.60
C HIS A 625 -5.51 -21.02 -2.93
N ASN A 626 -5.98 -22.24 -3.20
CA ASN A 626 -6.50 -22.61 -4.52
C ASN A 626 -7.71 -21.77 -4.94
N TYR A 627 -7.71 -21.29 -6.19
CA TYR A 627 -8.83 -20.69 -6.90
C TYR A 627 -9.34 -21.71 -7.91
N PHE A 628 -10.37 -22.48 -7.55
CA PHE A 628 -10.94 -23.45 -8.49
C PHE A 628 -11.89 -22.77 -9.46
N ARG A 629 -11.70 -23.00 -10.76
CA ARG A 629 -12.58 -22.50 -11.80
C ARG A 629 -13.91 -23.23 -11.76
N VAL A 630 -14.98 -22.46 -11.75
CA VAL A 630 -16.36 -22.96 -11.77
C VAL A 630 -17.19 -22.23 -12.82
N ALA A 631 -18.25 -22.86 -13.31
CA ALA A 631 -19.19 -22.19 -14.22
C ALA A 631 -19.90 -20.99 -13.56
N ASP A 632 -20.41 -21.20 -12.34
CA ASP A 632 -21.05 -20.17 -11.53
C ASP A 632 -20.93 -20.53 -10.04
N ALA A 633 -20.18 -19.73 -9.28
CA ALA A 633 -19.93 -19.91 -7.85
C ALA A 633 -21.22 -19.92 -7.01
N THR A 634 -22.32 -19.38 -7.52
CA THR A 634 -23.61 -19.42 -6.84
C THR A 634 -24.30 -20.78 -6.97
N GLN A 635 -23.88 -21.63 -7.90
CA GLN A 635 -24.54 -22.93 -8.20
C GLN A 635 -23.74 -24.15 -7.73
N VAL A 636 -22.50 -23.94 -7.29
CA VAL A 636 -21.64 -25.02 -6.82
C VAL A 636 -21.93 -25.39 -5.37
N ARG A 637 -21.57 -26.62 -5.02
CA ARG A 637 -21.66 -27.16 -3.65
C ARG A 637 -20.34 -27.82 -3.26
N VAL A 638 -19.96 -27.70 -2.00
CA VAL A 638 -18.75 -28.34 -1.47
C VAL A 638 -19.13 -29.32 -0.37
N GLN A 639 -18.90 -30.59 -0.66
CA GLN A 639 -19.13 -31.72 0.24
C GLN A 639 -17.92 -31.96 1.13
N GLY A 640 -18.13 -32.66 2.26
CA GLY A 640 -17.08 -32.97 3.24
C GLY A 640 -16.91 -31.91 4.34
N LEU A 641 -17.79 -30.91 4.36
CA LEU A 641 -17.82 -29.85 5.37
C LEU A 641 -19.01 -29.94 6.33
N ASP A 642 -20.02 -30.75 6.01
CA ASP A 642 -21.19 -30.93 6.86
C ASP A 642 -20.80 -31.37 8.28
N GLY A 643 -21.44 -30.74 9.27
CA GLY A 643 -21.21 -31.03 10.68
C GLY A 643 -19.89 -30.52 11.26
N LEU A 644 -19.00 -29.90 10.49
CA LEU A 644 -17.78 -29.25 11.00
C LEU A 644 -18.07 -27.88 11.61
N ASP A 645 -17.24 -27.49 12.58
CA ASP A 645 -17.24 -26.14 13.11
C ASP A 645 -16.38 -25.22 12.25
N TYR A 646 -16.86 -24.00 12.00
CA TYR A 646 -16.13 -22.97 11.27
C TYR A 646 -16.16 -21.62 12.00
N LEU A 647 -15.12 -20.83 11.76
CA LEU A 647 -15.01 -19.45 12.18
C LEU A 647 -15.23 -18.53 10.98
N ASP A 648 -16.10 -17.54 11.11
CA ASP A 648 -16.41 -16.60 10.05
C ASP A 648 -15.64 -15.28 10.21
N LYS A 649 -14.90 -14.86 9.19
CA LYS A 649 -14.15 -13.61 9.23
C LYS A 649 -15.05 -12.38 9.28
N PHE A 650 -16.24 -12.42 8.69
CA PHE A 650 -17.16 -11.29 8.74
C PHE A 650 -17.70 -11.05 10.15
N GLU A 651 -17.56 -12.03 11.03
CA GLU A 651 -17.82 -11.92 12.48
C GLU A 651 -16.53 -11.77 13.29
N ASN A 652 -15.41 -11.41 12.67
CA ASN A 652 -14.08 -11.36 13.29
C ASN A 652 -13.69 -12.66 14.00
N TYR A 653 -14.16 -13.80 13.49
CA TYR A 653 -13.94 -15.12 14.09
C TYR A 653 -14.45 -15.25 15.53
N ALA A 654 -15.40 -14.39 15.92
CA ALA A 654 -15.84 -14.28 17.32
C ALA A 654 -16.60 -15.51 17.81
N THR A 655 -17.34 -16.17 16.93
CA THR A 655 -18.20 -17.31 17.27
C THR A 655 -17.92 -18.48 16.32
N ALA A 656 -17.80 -19.67 16.89
CA ALA A 656 -17.75 -20.90 16.12
C ALA A 656 -19.18 -21.31 15.74
N HIS A 657 -19.37 -21.59 14.46
CA HIS A 657 -20.65 -22.03 13.89
C HIS A 657 -20.53 -23.44 13.36
N ARG A 658 -21.62 -24.19 13.40
CA ARG A 658 -21.66 -25.51 12.79
C ARG A 658 -22.21 -25.44 11.36
N GLN A 659 -21.53 -26.11 10.44
CA GLN A 659 -22.01 -26.29 9.07
C GLN A 659 -23.17 -27.28 9.02
N GLN A 660 -24.17 -26.97 8.21
CA GLN A 660 -25.33 -27.81 7.96
C GLN A 660 -25.43 -28.08 6.47
N GLY A 661 -25.29 -29.34 6.08
CA GLY A 661 -25.21 -29.76 4.69
C GLY A 661 -23.95 -29.25 3.96
N ASP A 662 -23.96 -29.38 2.65
CA ASP A 662 -22.89 -28.91 1.78
C ASP A 662 -22.69 -27.39 1.91
N TRP A 663 -21.43 -26.94 1.83
CA TRP A 663 -21.16 -25.51 1.73
C TRP A 663 -21.63 -24.98 0.36
N SER A 664 -22.22 -23.80 0.34
CA SER A 664 -22.56 -23.05 -0.88
C SER A 664 -22.72 -21.57 -0.55
N LEU A 665 -22.63 -20.71 -1.57
CA LEU A 665 -22.93 -19.28 -1.43
C LEU A 665 -24.44 -18.98 -1.28
N GLN A 666 -25.29 -20.01 -1.31
CA GLN A 666 -26.73 -19.87 -1.05
C GLN A 666 -27.07 -20.14 0.42
N ASP A 667 -26.08 -20.30 1.31
CA ASP A 667 -26.29 -20.44 2.75
C ASP A 667 -27.14 -19.25 3.25
N PRO A 668 -28.36 -19.48 3.76
CA PRO A 668 -29.27 -18.41 4.17
C PRO A 668 -28.70 -17.49 5.25
N ARG A 669 -27.68 -17.94 6.00
CA ARG A 669 -27.03 -17.14 7.04
C ARG A 669 -26.07 -16.09 6.47
N ASP A 670 -25.44 -16.37 5.33
CA ASP A 670 -24.50 -15.45 4.68
C ASP A 670 -24.63 -15.56 3.16
N PRO A 671 -25.76 -15.09 2.59
CA PRO A 671 -26.03 -15.26 1.17
C PRO A 671 -25.05 -14.43 0.33
N GLY A 672 -24.42 -15.10 -0.64
CA GLY A 672 -23.66 -14.47 -1.71
C GLY A 672 -22.18 -14.21 -1.44
N ARG A 673 -21.62 -14.62 -0.30
CA ARG A 673 -20.17 -14.52 0.00
C ARG A 673 -19.74 -15.57 1.03
N SER A 674 -18.43 -15.74 1.22
CA SER A 674 -17.89 -16.61 2.25
C SER A 674 -16.43 -16.27 2.57
N ASP A 675 -16.05 -16.32 3.85
CA ASP A 675 -14.65 -16.32 4.33
C ASP A 675 -14.58 -17.12 5.63
N ARG A 676 -14.62 -18.45 5.49
CA ARG A 676 -14.83 -19.39 6.60
C ARG A 676 -13.61 -20.28 6.80
N ILE A 677 -13.14 -20.36 8.04
CA ILE A 677 -12.07 -21.27 8.47
C ILE A 677 -12.72 -22.46 9.18
N TYR A 678 -12.77 -23.61 8.50
CA TYR A 678 -13.25 -24.87 9.06
C TYR A 678 -12.17 -25.51 9.93
N THR A 679 -12.56 -25.99 11.11
CA THR A 679 -11.68 -26.63 12.08
C THR A 679 -12.03 -28.10 12.22
N GLY A 680 -11.03 -28.94 12.52
CA GLY A 680 -11.24 -30.40 12.59
C GLY A 680 -11.58 -31.04 11.24
N ALA A 681 -11.14 -30.42 10.15
CA ALA A 681 -11.49 -30.84 8.81
C ALA A 681 -10.82 -32.19 8.45
N GLY A 682 -11.58 -33.09 7.81
CA GLY A 682 -11.18 -34.49 7.57
C GLY A 682 -10.27 -34.72 6.36
N GLY A 683 -9.91 -33.64 5.64
CA GLY A 683 -8.95 -33.69 4.54
C GLY A 683 -9.48 -34.28 3.23
N ARG A 684 -10.80 -34.44 3.06
CA ARG A 684 -11.41 -34.86 1.79
C ARG A 684 -12.63 -33.99 1.48
N TYR A 685 -12.60 -33.35 0.32
CA TYR A 685 -13.65 -32.41 -0.09
C TYR A 685 -14.00 -32.63 -1.56
N THR A 686 -15.26 -32.42 -1.90
CA THR A 686 -15.73 -32.53 -3.28
C THR A 686 -16.46 -31.26 -3.67
N LEU A 687 -15.89 -30.50 -4.62
CA LEU A 687 -16.54 -29.37 -5.26
C LEU A 687 -17.36 -29.88 -6.44
N LEU A 688 -18.68 -29.83 -6.32
CA LEU A 688 -19.63 -30.18 -7.37
C LEU A 688 -19.92 -28.96 -8.24
N ASP A 689 -19.61 -29.05 -9.53
CA ASP A 689 -19.90 -28.01 -10.52
C ASP A 689 -20.85 -28.55 -11.60
N PRO A 690 -22.17 -28.33 -11.43
CA PRO A 690 -23.14 -28.76 -12.43
C PRO A 690 -23.03 -27.97 -13.73
N GLY A 691 -22.54 -26.73 -13.72
CA GLY A 691 -22.44 -25.94 -14.96
C GLY A 691 -21.33 -26.43 -15.89
N LEU A 692 -20.23 -26.94 -15.33
CA LEU A 692 -19.16 -27.60 -16.10
C LEU A 692 -19.31 -29.12 -16.19
N GLN A 693 -20.40 -29.70 -15.66
CA GLN A 693 -20.66 -31.15 -15.62
C GLN A 693 -19.44 -31.93 -15.09
N ARG A 694 -18.86 -31.45 -13.99
CA ARG A 694 -17.68 -32.06 -13.36
C ARG A 694 -17.71 -31.92 -11.84
N ARG A 695 -16.92 -32.74 -11.18
CA ARG A 695 -16.54 -32.54 -9.77
C ARG A 695 -15.03 -32.46 -9.64
N ILE A 696 -14.59 -31.66 -8.69
CA ILE A 696 -13.19 -31.57 -8.28
C ILE A 696 -13.07 -32.18 -6.89
N GLU A 697 -12.34 -33.28 -6.78
CA GLU A 697 -12.06 -33.94 -5.51
C GLU A 697 -10.71 -33.46 -5.00
N ILE A 698 -10.66 -33.07 -3.72
CA ILE A 698 -9.49 -32.50 -3.08
C ILE A 698 -9.18 -33.36 -1.86
N ALA A 699 -8.00 -33.98 -1.86
CA ALA A 699 -7.47 -34.67 -0.69
C ALA A 699 -6.34 -33.84 -0.09
N THR A 700 -6.32 -33.66 1.24
CA THR A 700 -5.28 -32.90 1.94
C THR A 700 -4.73 -33.69 3.13
N THR A 701 -3.44 -33.53 3.40
CA THR A 701 -2.77 -34.07 4.58
C THR A 701 -1.80 -33.03 5.14
N GLY A 702 -1.45 -33.15 6.42
CA GLY A 702 -0.66 -32.13 7.11
C GLY A 702 -1.44 -30.89 7.55
N SER A 703 -2.76 -30.92 7.40
CA SER A 703 -3.70 -29.91 7.91
C SER A 703 -4.96 -30.54 8.47
N ARG A 704 -5.57 -29.84 9.43
CA ARG A 704 -6.92 -30.09 9.96
C ARG A 704 -7.80 -28.85 9.81
N THR A 705 -7.40 -27.93 8.95
CA THR A 705 -8.14 -26.73 8.59
C THR A 705 -8.36 -26.67 7.08
N LEU A 706 -9.55 -26.24 6.69
CA LEU A 706 -9.87 -25.84 5.32
C LEU A 706 -10.40 -24.41 5.35
N VAL A 707 -9.95 -23.56 4.44
CA VAL A 707 -10.58 -22.25 4.23
C VAL A 707 -11.46 -22.31 2.99
N ALA A 708 -12.73 -21.91 3.12
CA ALA A 708 -13.64 -21.74 1.99
C ALA A 708 -13.91 -20.24 1.81
N TRP A 709 -13.62 -19.72 0.62
CA TRP A 709 -13.68 -18.29 0.36
C TRP A 709 -14.26 -17.94 -1.01
N ASN A 710 -15.14 -16.95 -1.03
CA ASN A 710 -15.51 -16.19 -2.21
C ASN A 710 -15.94 -14.78 -1.75
N PRO A 711 -15.43 -13.71 -2.39
CA PRO A 711 -15.71 -12.34 -1.93
C PRO A 711 -17.17 -11.90 -2.12
N GLY A 712 -17.94 -12.62 -2.94
CA GLY A 712 -19.25 -12.20 -3.40
C GLY A 712 -19.20 -10.98 -4.30
N GLU A 713 -20.36 -10.58 -4.82
CA GLU A 713 -20.45 -9.44 -5.75
C GLU A 713 -19.94 -8.13 -5.15
N ALA A 714 -20.45 -7.77 -3.96
CA ALA A 714 -20.09 -6.52 -3.31
C ALA A 714 -18.61 -6.47 -2.86
N GLY A 715 -18.04 -7.61 -2.46
CA GLY A 715 -16.62 -7.70 -2.13
C GLY A 715 -15.76 -7.60 -3.39
N ALA A 716 -16.16 -8.29 -4.45
CA ALA A 716 -15.41 -8.35 -5.70
C ALA A 716 -15.38 -7.02 -6.46
N GLN A 717 -16.44 -6.23 -6.42
CA GLN A 717 -16.46 -4.87 -7.01
C GLN A 717 -15.36 -3.96 -6.45
N LYS A 718 -14.87 -4.24 -5.24
CA LYS A 718 -13.78 -3.50 -4.57
C LYS A 718 -12.40 -4.08 -4.86
N MET A 719 -12.33 -5.21 -5.56
CA MET A 719 -11.10 -5.91 -5.91
C MET A 719 -10.80 -5.68 -7.39
N ALA A 720 -9.80 -4.84 -7.68
CA ALA A 720 -9.40 -4.49 -9.04
C ALA A 720 -9.00 -5.72 -9.88
N ASP A 721 -8.55 -6.78 -9.23
CA ASP A 721 -8.11 -8.05 -9.79
C ASP A 721 -9.19 -9.14 -9.74
N VAL A 722 -10.45 -8.84 -9.42
CA VAL A 722 -11.57 -9.79 -9.46
C VAL A 722 -12.80 -9.19 -10.14
N GLY A 723 -13.30 -8.06 -9.64
CA GLY A 723 -14.42 -7.32 -10.22
C GLY A 723 -15.61 -8.21 -10.65
N PRO A 724 -16.02 -8.18 -11.93
CA PRO A 724 -17.17 -8.95 -12.42
C PRO A 724 -16.94 -10.48 -12.45
N HIS A 725 -15.71 -10.95 -12.22
CA HIS A 725 -15.35 -12.36 -12.38
C HIS A 725 -15.53 -13.22 -11.12
N TRP A 726 -16.10 -12.68 -10.05
CA TRP A 726 -16.27 -13.38 -8.77
C TRP A 726 -17.09 -14.67 -8.84
N ARG A 727 -17.98 -14.79 -9.84
CA ARG A 727 -18.75 -16.01 -10.08
C ARG A 727 -17.94 -17.13 -10.73
N GLN A 728 -16.75 -16.84 -11.24
CA GLN A 728 -15.98 -17.80 -12.03
C GLN A 728 -15.07 -18.70 -11.17
N PHE A 729 -15.03 -18.48 -9.85
CA PHE A 729 -14.19 -19.27 -8.96
C PHE A 729 -14.80 -19.49 -7.57
N VAL A 730 -14.32 -20.52 -6.90
CA VAL A 730 -14.43 -20.68 -5.44
C VAL A 730 -13.05 -21.04 -4.90
N CYS A 731 -12.67 -20.45 -3.77
CA CYS A 731 -11.44 -20.85 -3.10
C CYS A 731 -11.69 -21.94 -2.07
N LEU A 732 -10.93 -23.02 -2.17
CA LEU A 732 -10.84 -24.10 -1.19
C LEU A 732 -9.38 -24.35 -0.88
N GLU A 733 -8.96 -23.97 0.32
CA GLU A 733 -7.55 -23.86 0.65
C GLU A 733 -7.15 -24.98 1.61
N ALA A 734 -6.15 -25.77 1.21
CA ALA A 734 -5.44 -26.63 2.15
C ALA A 734 -4.62 -25.72 3.07
N ALA A 735 -4.93 -25.66 4.37
CA ALA A 735 -4.36 -24.63 5.24
C ALA A 735 -4.08 -25.13 6.67
N ASN A 736 -3.02 -24.60 7.27
CA ASN A 736 -2.85 -24.56 8.72
C ASN A 736 -3.13 -23.11 9.13
N ALA A 737 -4.35 -22.82 9.60
CA ALA A 737 -4.82 -21.46 9.85
C ALA A 737 -5.76 -21.39 11.07
N GLY A 738 -5.98 -20.18 11.58
CA GLY A 738 -6.80 -19.96 12.77
C GLY A 738 -6.22 -20.70 13.98
N PRO A 739 -6.96 -21.63 14.61
CA PRO A 739 -6.44 -22.38 15.75
C PRO A 739 -5.32 -23.38 15.40
N GLU A 740 -5.12 -23.73 14.12
CA GLU A 740 -4.06 -24.66 13.71
C GLU A 740 -2.75 -23.92 13.38
N VAL A 741 -1.98 -23.63 14.41
CA VAL A 741 -0.59 -23.13 14.29
C VAL A 741 0.38 -24.29 14.39
N ILE A 742 1.27 -24.44 13.41
CA ILE A 742 2.33 -25.44 13.43
C ILE A 742 3.45 -24.94 14.33
N GLU A 743 3.89 -25.77 15.27
CA GLU A 743 5.14 -25.57 16.02
C GLU A 743 6.11 -26.67 15.59
N LEU A 744 7.21 -26.27 14.97
CA LEU A 744 8.17 -27.17 14.35
C LEU A 744 9.49 -27.13 15.12
N ALA A 745 9.91 -28.26 15.69
CA ALA A 745 11.16 -28.37 16.43
C ALA A 745 12.39 -28.21 15.51
N PRO A 746 13.58 -27.82 16.04
CA PRO A 746 14.83 -27.79 15.28
C PRO A 746 15.11 -29.14 14.58
N GLY A 747 15.46 -29.08 13.30
CA GLY A 747 15.72 -30.26 12.46
C GLY A 747 14.48 -31.06 12.07
N ALA A 748 13.28 -30.65 12.52
CA ALA A 748 12.03 -31.28 12.12
C ALA A 748 11.50 -30.68 10.81
N GLN A 749 10.63 -31.45 10.17
CA GLN A 749 9.97 -31.11 8.92
C GLN A 749 8.45 -31.20 9.08
N HIS A 750 7.72 -30.28 8.45
CA HIS A 750 6.28 -30.34 8.30
C HIS A 750 5.91 -30.29 6.81
N VAL A 751 4.95 -31.12 6.41
CA VAL A 751 4.49 -31.21 5.02
C VAL A 751 3.00 -30.94 4.96
N LEU A 752 2.61 -29.86 4.28
CA LEU A 752 1.24 -29.63 3.85
C LEU A 752 1.10 -30.16 2.42
N GLN A 753 0.22 -31.13 2.21
CA GLN A 753 0.01 -31.73 0.90
C GLN A 753 -1.44 -31.61 0.48
N GLN A 754 -1.64 -31.34 -0.81
CA GLN A 754 -2.93 -31.51 -1.47
C GLN A 754 -2.79 -32.34 -2.74
N THR A 755 -3.87 -33.05 -3.08
CA THR A 755 -4.04 -33.76 -4.35
C THR A 755 -5.39 -33.40 -4.93
N VAL A 756 -5.39 -32.91 -6.17
CA VAL A 756 -6.57 -32.46 -6.92
C VAL A 756 -6.87 -33.47 -8.02
N PHE A 757 -8.11 -33.95 -8.04
CA PHE A 757 -8.67 -34.82 -9.08
C PHE A 757 -9.82 -34.08 -9.76
N VAL A 758 -9.90 -34.15 -11.09
CA VAL A 758 -11.02 -33.60 -11.85
C VAL A 758 -11.74 -34.76 -12.53
N VAL A 759 -13.03 -34.92 -12.22
CA VAL A 759 -13.83 -36.07 -12.68
C VAL A 759 -15.08 -35.53 -13.38
N ALA A 760 -15.37 -36.02 -14.58
CA ALA A 760 -16.63 -35.70 -15.26
C ALA A 760 -17.82 -36.26 -14.47
N LEU A 761 -18.93 -35.52 -14.42
CA LEU A 761 -20.17 -35.94 -13.77
C LEU A 761 -21.04 -36.80 -14.68
#